data_AF-A0A1G2YIZ5-F1
#
_entry.id   AF-A0A1G2YIZ5-F1
#
_cell.length_a   1.000
_cell.length_b   1.000
_cell.length_c   1.000
_cell.angle_alpha   90.00
_cell.angle_beta   90.00
_cell.angle_gamma   90.00
#
_symmetry.space_group_name_H-M   'P 1'
#
loop_
_entity.id
_entity.type
_entity.pdbx_description
1 polymer ?
#
loop_
_entity_poly.entity_id
_entity_poly.type
_entity_poly.pdbx_seq_one_letter_code
_entity_poly.pdbx_strand_id
1 'polypeptide(L)'
;MDFRKIFAALVCTFLLASLVLAAVPEVDWVQRYAGNANDWDVAEDIALDSAGNVYVTGSAKHTGSNYDFVTIKYTPDGQNVWTKSYNRSYTYNDYAMAVAVDSNSDIIVAGYSYNPTSNYDGVIVKYNSAGTQLWAKSYNYSGSSSERLFDVAADANGSIYAVGRTDNDCLVVKYEPDGTFAWKQTYDGLANGKDILYQLAIDGTGNVYACGESEGLGTGQNCLTVKYSPGSTLLWAIPYNNAAANGWDILEAIALDSAGNVCVTGAVETLTDSNYVTIKYDPNGNPLWTEFYTGTSTGWDEVYAIAVDSDDNVVVTGYSENAANADAATVKYNGQTGTQLWEARYNGDANASDYAGAIAVDRFGRVYIHGKSVEWYSADYLTICYDSNGVQQWKMTYDVPALFPDTGTTMAFNDGIVYVTGYSTGHLGNYDYATIKYVQHDYCLSPGDLNGDCWVNFPDYILFAENFVASQDDYETLYDITDNWLQYDFLIPQDCDPNSPQNLMVPPMAYDDTALILIWSKPQDYSDVASYNVYKDGSLLGNTTKLFYNVSGLTANTAYDFTVTSVLSGSESLPSNICSFTTANTPTVLYPEDYGAEANGLVKDTAAIQAAIDACPAGGKVHLQAGKTFLSGALFLKSNMTFQIDGTLLGSDDPADYPYTSLRFPYYASGNNYMGLVNAYNNYNDPASAGKPYGAITDLRICGSGVINGCYGYDAADPHTVLDHENTTLGYAESALHGETNRGDMVTVKGVNNVYVGGWNDTLTLVYPAEHTIFISYCNDVTVADVNCDTFDIHNGDGVNLCTTDTAYIFNSQFDTGDDCINMNAGQGLEGVTENVPVQNVRVFNCDTYRGHGGYVIGSFTAAWVQDSLIEDCTFRNNDPYSNGYGIRMKTGNNNGGGGRRITCRDIIIDGSAKQGIHLYSNYNASGYTSAGPGQFSGNIFKNISITSTLDSIYVYGLSS
;
A
#
# COMPACT_ATOMS: atom_id res chain seq x y z
N MET A 1 54.79 23.47 -15.94
CA MET A 1 54.40 22.05 -16.11
C MET A 1 55.01 21.30 -14.97
N ASP A 2 54.21 21.00 -13.95
CA ASP A 2 54.70 20.43 -12.70
C ASP A 2 54.29 18.96 -12.62
N PHE A 3 55.27 18.08 -12.80
CA PHE A 3 55.15 16.62 -12.90
C PHE A 3 54.61 15.94 -11.63
N ARG A 4 54.38 16.70 -10.55
CA ARG A 4 53.83 16.18 -9.29
C ARG A 4 52.31 16.03 -9.28
N LYS A 5 51.58 16.75 -10.15
CA LYS A 5 50.11 16.63 -10.23
C LYS A 5 49.63 15.41 -11.03
N ILE A 6 50.47 14.88 -11.92
CA ILE A 6 50.10 13.73 -12.76
C ILE A 6 50.32 12.40 -12.02
N PHE A 7 51.26 12.34 -11.07
CA PHE A 7 51.51 11.11 -10.30
C PHE A 7 50.49 10.88 -9.17
N ALA A 8 49.85 11.94 -8.65
CA ALA A 8 48.75 11.81 -7.69
C ALA A 8 47.42 11.41 -8.38
N ALA A 9 47.20 11.86 -9.61
CA ALA A 9 46.00 11.49 -10.38
C ALA A 9 46.02 10.02 -10.83
N LEU A 10 47.18 9.42 -11.09
CA LEU A 10 47.28 8.03 -11.56
C LEU A 10 47.21 6.97 -10.45
N VAL A 11 47.45 7.34 -9.18
CA VAL A 11 47.38 6.39 -8.05
C VAL A 11 45.98 6.37 -7.40
N CYS A 12 45.16 7.41 -7.58
CA CYS A 12 43.77 7.43 -7.12
C CYS A 12 42.78 6.68 -8.04
N THR A 13 43.14 6.40 -9.29
CA THR A 13 42.27 5.67 -10.25
C THR A 13 42.32 4.14 -10.14
N PHE A 14 43.07 3.57 -9.18
CA PHE A 14 43.18 2.10 -9.04
C PHE A 14 42.80 1.54 -7.65
N LEU A 15 42.14 2.32 -6.79
CA LEU A 15 41.73 1.89 -5.44
C LEU A 15 40.31 2.31 -5.02
N LEU A 16 39.46 2.76 -5.95
CA LEU A 16 38.04 3.09 -5.69
C LEU A 16 37.07 2.13 -6.39
N ALA A 17 37.48 0.88 -6.60
CA ALA A 17 36.54 -0.20 -6.86
C ALA A 17 36.15 -0.84 -5.52
N SER A 18 34.85 -1.05 -5.34
CA SER A 18 34.16 -1.77 -4.25
C SER A 18 34.27 -1.18 -2.84
N LEU A 19 33.29 -0.35 -2.47
CA LEU A 19 32.65 -0.35 -1.15
C LEU A 19 31.34 0.43 -1.27
N VAL A 20 30.32 -0.21 -1.86
CA VAL A 20 28.93 0.21 -1.70
C VAL A 20 28.56 -0.25 -0.29
N LEU A 21 28.38 0.70 0.63
CA LEU A 21 27.77 0.42 1.93
C LEU A 21 26.27 0.23 1.69
N ALA A 22 25.86 -1.04 1.58
CA ALA A 22 24.46 -1.48 1.57
C ALA A 22 23.68 -0.82 2.73
N ALA A 23 22.51 -0.26 2.45
CA ALA A 23 21.58 0.20 3.49
C ALA A 23 21.11 -1.02 4.29
N VAL A 24 21.64 -1.21 5.49
CA VAL A 24 21.27 -2.33 6.36
C VAL A 24 19.87 -2.04 6.94
N PRO A 25 18.85 -2.89 6.71
CA PRO A 25 17.54 -2.69 7.29
C PRO A 25 17.62 -2.86 8.80
N GLU A 26 16.74 -2.17 9.52
CA GLU A 26 16.68 -2.27 10.98
C GLU A 26 15.80 -3.45 11.39
N VAL A 27 16.25 -4.21 12.40
CA VAL A 27 15.37 -5.14 13.11
C VAL A 27 14.49 -4.31 14.05
N ASP A 28 13.25 -4.07 13.66
CA ASP A 28 12.30 -3.28 14.46
C ASP A 28 11.88 -4.05 15.71
N TRP A 29 11.48 -5.31 15.53
CA TRP A 29 11.25 -6.20 16.67
C TRP A 29 11.49 -7.67 16.34
N VAL A 30 11.77 -8.42 17.41
CA VAL A 30 11.85 -9.88 17.41
C VAL A 30 10.91 -10.42 18.47
N GLN A 31 10.04 -11.34 18.09
CA GLN A 31 9.19 -12.08 19.00
C GLN A 31 9.54 -13.55 18.97
N ARG A 32 9.56 -14.16 20.16
CA ARG A 32 9.80 -15.58 20.34
C ARG A 32 8.64 -16.23 21.07
N TYR A 33 8.33 -17.45 20.68
CA TYR A 33 7.37 -18.27 21.38
C TYR A 33 7.93 -19.67 21.63
N ALA A 34 8.08 -19.99 22.91
CA ALA A 34 8.40 -21.31 23.41
C ALA A 34 7.14 -21.88 24.06
N GLY A 35 6.71 -23.06 23.60
CA GLY A 35 5.68 -23.85 24.24
C GLY A 35 6.08 -24.18 25.67
N ASN A 36 5.10 -24.41 26.55
CA ASN A 36 5.39 -24.63 27.96
C ASN A 36 6.15 -25.94 28.26
N ALA A 37 6.35 -26.83 27.27
CA ALA A 37 7.25 -27.99 27.36
C ALA A 37 8.72 -27.65 27.02
N ASN A 38 8.96 -26.52 26.35
CA ASN A 38 10.22 -26.17 25.70
C ASN A 38 10.75 -27.34 24.86
N ASP A 39 9.93 -27.87 23.94
CA ASP A 39 10.31 -28.93 22.98
C ASP A 39 10.39 -28.32 21.56
N TRP A 40 10.31 -29.08 20.48
CA TRP A 40 10.46 -28.53 19.12
C TRP A 40 9.21 -27.79 18.63
N ASP A 41 9.16 -26.48 18.85
CA ASP A 41 8.08 -25.62 18.37
C ASP A 41 8.46 -25.00 17.01
N VAL A 42 7.65 -25.29 15.98
CA VAL A 42 7.89 -24.91 14.58
C VAL A 42 6.81 -23.96 14.09
N ALA A 43 7.20 -22.78 13.60
CA ALA A 43 6.32 -21.87 12.86
C ALA A 43 6.33 -22.26 11.38
N GLU A 44 5.14 -22.47 10.81
CA GLU A 44 4.98 -22.99 9.45
C GLU A 44 4.51 -21.88 8.49
N ASP A 45 3.62 -20.99 8.96
CA ASP A 45 3.05 -19.96 8.09
C ASP A 45 2.75 -18.63 8.80
N ILE A 46 2.67 -17.54 8.02
CA ILE A 46 2.45 -16.17 8.46
C ILE A 46 1.53 -15.41 7.52
N ALA A 47 0.54 -14.70 8.07
CA ALA A 47 -0.36 -13.84 7.32
C ALA A 47 -0.57 -12.48 8.01
N LEU A 48 -0.99 -11.49 7.24
CA LEU A 48 -1.31 -10.14 7.74
C LEU A 48 -2.80 -9.83 7.54
N ASP A 49 -3.37 -9.04 8.44
CA ASP A 49 -4.62 -8.33 8.14
C ASP A 49 -4.35 -6.95 7.52
N SER A 50 -5.41 -6.29 7.05
CA SER A 50 -5.34 -4.95 6.47
C SER A 50 -4.87 -3.86 7.44
N ALA A 51 -4.89 -4.11 8.75
CA ALA A 51 -4.33 -3.22 9.76
C ALA A 51 -2.85 -3.51 10.06
N GLY A 52 -2.23 -4.47 9.36
CA GLY A 52 -0.85 -4.89 9.54
C GLY A 52 -0.61 -5.76 10.78
N ASN A 53 -1.66 -6.30 11.43
CA ASN A 53 -1.45 -7.27 12.49
C ASN A 53 -0.90 -8.57 11.90
N VAL A 54 0.00 -9.19 12.63
CA VAL A 54 0.73 -10.37 12.18
C VAL A 54 0.14 -11.61 12.82
N TYR A 55 -0.18 -12.61 12.02
CA TYR A 55 -0.71 -13.89 12.46
C TYR A 55 0.28 -14.99 12.08
N VAL A 56 0.91 -15.60 13.08
CA VAL A 56 1.86 -16.71 12.88
C VAL A 56 1.21 -17.99 13.35
N THR A 57 1.28 -19.05 12.55
CA THR A 57 0.79 -20.37 12.94
C THR A 57 1.86 -21.45 12.79
N GLY A 58 1.69 -22.53 13.54
CA GLY A 58 2.48 -23.75 13.39
C GLY A 58 2.13 -24.74 14.49
N SER A 59 3.11 -25.54 14.91
CA SER A 59 2.94 -26.53 15.97
C SER A 59 3.87 -26.33 17.15
N ALA A 60 3.33 -26.51 18.36
CA ALA A 60 4.12 -26.45 19.58
C ALA A 60 3.71 -27.55 20.56
N LYS A 61 4.65 -28.00 21.41
CA LYS A 61 4.39 -29.05 22.39
C LYS A 61 4.07 -28.48 23.76
N HIS A 62 3.07 -29.07 24.43
CA HIS A 62 2.73 -28.71 25.81
C HIS A 62 3.22 -29.73 26.84
N THR A 63 3.57 -29.29 28.06
CA THR A 63 4.07 -30.16 29.14
C THR A 63 3.04 -31.24 29.46
N GLY A 64 3.42 -32.51 29.26
CA GLY A 64 2.52 -33.65 29.45
C GLY A 64 1.49 -33.86 28.33
N SER A 65 1.65 -33.16 27.20
CA SER A 65 0.83 -33.23 25.98
C SER A 65 1.71 -33.57 24.75
N ASN A 66 1.07 -33.55 23.59
CA ASN A 66 1.62 -33.76 22.26
C ASN A 66 1.78 -32.42 21.53
N TYR A 67 2.15 -32.44 20.24
CA TYR A 67 2.13 -31.24 19.40
C TYR A 67 0.69 -30.78 19.19
N ASP A 68 0.46 -29.49 19.33
CA ASP A 68 -0.84 -28.85 19.13
C ASP A 68 -0.67 -27.68 18.15
N PHE A 69 -1.75 -27.31 17.45
CA PHE A 69 -1.75 -26.08 16.66
C PHE A 69 -1.48 -24.93 17.62
N VAL A 70 -0.63 -23.99 17.23
CA VAL A 70 -0.48 -22.70 17.91
C VAL A 70 -0.58 -21.60 16.88
N THR A 71 -1.42 -20.63 17.16
CA THR A 71 -1.61 -19.41 16.37
C THR A 71 -1.44 -18.20 17.28
N ILE A 72 -0.61 -17.25 16.85
CA ILE A 72 -0.24 -16.07 17.61
C ILE A 72 -0.59 -14.83 16.81
N LYS A 73 -1.26 -13.87 17.44
CA LYS A 73 -1.46 -12.53 16.90
C LYS A 73 -0.49 -11.56 17.54
N TYR A 74 0.27 -10.85 16.71
CA TYR A 74 1.04 -9.68 17.10
C TYR A 74 0.42 -8.40 16.51
N THR A 75 0.54 -7.29 17.23
CA THR A 75 0.31 -5.96 16.64
C THR A 75 1.41 -5.63 15.62
N PRO A 76 1.24 -4.60 14.76
CA PRO A 76 2.31 -4.12 13.88
C PRO A 76 3.63 -3.78 14.61
N ASP A 77 3.53 -3.39 15.88
CA ASP A 77 4.65 -3.07 16.78
C ASP A 77 5.19 -4.29 17.57
N GLY A 78 4.74 -5.51 17.22
CA GLY A 78 5.25 -6.76 17.77
C GLY A 78 4.68 -7.15 19.13
N GLN A 79 3.65 -6.47 19.63
CA GLN A 79 3.03 -6.84 20.90
C GLN A 79 2.15 -8.09 20.71
N ASN A 80 2.39 -9.15 21.49
CA ASN A 80 1.52 -10.33 21.50
C ASN A 80 0.15 -9.94 22.06
N VAL A 81 -0.87 -9.97 21.21
CA VAL A 81 -2.27 -9.70 21.58
C VAL A 81 -2.91 -10.95 22.17
N TRP A 82 -2.72 -12.09 21.50
CA TRP A 82 -3.16 -13.39 21.98
C TRP A 82 -2.36 -14.52 21.35
N THR A 83 -2.30 -15.63 22.09
CA THR A 83 -1.88 -16.94 21.60
C THR A 83 -3.03 -17.92 21.80
N LYS A 84 -3.36 -18.68 20.76
CA LYS A 84 -4.40 -19.71 20.80
C LYS A 84 -3.81 -21.05 20.41
N SER A 85 -4.16 -22.07 21.17
CA SER A 85 -3.85 -23.44 20.83
C SER A 85 -5.12 -24.18 20.42
N TYR A 86 -5.04 -24.98 19.38
CA TYR A 86 -6.09 -25.94 19.03
C TYR A 86 -5.56 -27.36 19.22
N ASN A 87 -6.26 -28.11 20.06
CA ASN A 87 -5.98 -29.50 20.36
C ASN A 87 -7.29 -30.29 20.22
N ARG A 88 -7.37 -31.15 19.21
CA ARG A 88 -8.59 -31.91 18.93
C ARG A 88 -8.81 -33.05 19.91
N SER A 89 -7.71 -33.72 20.30
CA SER A 89 -7.69 -34.80 21.29
C SER A 89 -6.40 -34.70 22.07
N TYR A 90 -6.50 -34.42 23.37
CA TYR A 90 -5.39 -34.15 24.32
C TYR A 90 -4.24 -35.20 24.37
N THR A 91 -4.33 -36.25 23.57
CA THR A 91 -3.46 -37.42 23.56
C THR A 91 -2.70 -37.63 22.26
N TYR A 92 -2.88 -36.79 21.23
CA TYR A 92 -2.24 -36.98 19.91
C TYR A 92 -1.72 -35.68 19.29
N ASN A 93 -0.84 -35.82 18.29
CA ASN A 93 -0.22 -34.68 17.61
C ASN A 93 -1.19 -34.03 16.62
N ASP A 94 -1.27 -32.71 16.65
CA ASP A 94 -1.97 -31.83 15.73
C ASP A 94 -0.96 -30.87 15.08
N TYR A 95 -0.90 -30.89 13.74
CA TYR A 95 0.03 -30.11 12.93
C TYR A 95 -0.68 -29.01 12.15
N ALA A 96 -0.40 -27.74 12.44
CA ALA A 96 -0.88 -26.62 11.63
C ALA A 96 0.09 -26.41 10.46
N MET A 97 -0.42 -26.13 9.27
CA MET A 97 0.39 -25.99 8.05
C MET A 97 0.27 -24.60 7.42
N ALA A 98 -0.91 -23.97 7.48
CA ALA A 98 -1.17 -22.70 6.80
C ALA A 98 -2.15 -21.81 7.56
N VAL A 99 -2.02 -20.50 7.37
CA VAL A 99 -2.91 -19.48 7.92
C VAL A 99 -3.31 -18.46 6.85
N ALA A 100 -4.61 -18.16 6.79
CA ALA A 100 -5.16 -17.09 5.98
C ALA A 100 -5.99 -16.14 6.84
N VAL A 101 -6.14 -14.90 6.35
CA VAL A 101 -6.99 -13.88 6.96
C VAL A 101 -8.05 -13.46 5.94
N ASP A 102 -9.33 -13.51 6.31
CA ASP A 102 -10.40 -13.04 5.43
C ASP A 102 -10.63 -11.53 5.54
N SER A 103 -11.51 -10.99 4.69
CA SER A 103 -11.84 -9.57 4.65
C SER A 103 -12.49 -9.01 5.92
N ASN A 104 -12.94 -9.87 6.85
CA ASN A 104 -13.45 -9.46 8.17
C ASN A 104 -12.36 -9.51 9.26
N SER A 105 -11.12 -9.78 8.87
CA SER A 105 -9.99 -10.07 9.78
C SER A 105 -10.24 -11.29 10.66
N ASP A 106 -11.05 -12.24 10.19
CA ASP A 106 -11.11 -13.57 10.80
C ASP A 106 -9.92 -14.40 10.31
N ILE A 107 -9.41 -15.25 11.19
CA ILE A 107 -8.20 -16.06 10.99
C ILE A 107 -8.64 -17.49 10.69
N ILE A 108 -8.11 -18.05 9.61
CA ILE A 108 -8.40 -19.41 9.17
C ILE A 108 -7.08 -20.19 9.19
N VAL A 109 -7.03 -21.26 9.97
CA VAL A 109 -5.84 -22.11 10.11
C VAL A 109 -6.18 -23.50 9.60
N ALA A 110 -5.35 -24.05 8.72
CA ALA A 110 -5.50 -25.41 8.21
C ALA A 110 -4.32 -26.30 8.60
N GLY A 111 -4.57 -27.60 8.68
CA GLY A 111 -3.57 -28.61 8.99
C GLY A 111 -4.18 -29.99 9.17
N TYR A 112 -3.62 -30.81 10.06
CA TYR A 112 -4.11 -32.16 10.31
C TYR A 112 -3.86 -32.67 11.73
N SER A 113 -4.71 -33.60 12.17
CA SER A 113 -4.75 -34.11 13.55
C SER A 113 -4.68 -35.63 13.56
N TYR A 114 -3.81 -36.22 14.40
CA TYR A 114 -3.73 -37.67 14.50
C TYR A 114 -4.91 -38.27 15.30
N ASN A 115 -5.56 -39.25 14.69
CA ASN A 115 -6.68 -40.02 15.21
C ASN A 115 -6.38 -41.52 15.07
N PRO A 116 -6.37 -42.31 16.17
CA PRO A 116 -6.08 -43.75 16.12
C PRO A 116 -7.02 -44.58 15.23
N THR A 117 -8.21 -44.05 14.92
CA THR A 117 -9.22 -44.76 14.11
C THR A 117 -9.12 -44.44 12.62
N SER A 118 -8.54 -43.30 12.26
CA SER A 118 -8.48 -42.78 10.88
C SER A 118 -7.12 -42.14 10.54
N ASN A 119 -6.05 -42.55 11.22
CA ASN A 119 -4.68 -42.01 11.17
C ASN A 119 -4.59 -40.49 11.28
N TYR A 120 -4.75 -39.73 10.21
CA TYR A 120 -4.75 -38.27 10.23
C TYR A 120 -6.07 -37.76 9.66
N ASP A 121 -6.70 -36.80 10.33
CA ASP A 121 -7.86 -36.09 9.80
C ASP A 121 -7.46 -34.64 9.49
N GLY A 122 -7.90 -34.10 8.35
CA GLY A 122 -7.67 -32.69 8.01
C GLY A 122 -8.43 -31.78 8.98
N VAL A 123 -7.85 -30.66 9.38
CA VAL A 123 -8.44 -29.73 10.35
C VAL A 123 -8.44 -28.33 9.78
N ILE A 124 -9.57 -27.62 9.93
CA ILE A 124 -9.67 -26.18 9.71
C ILE A 124 -10.25 -25.55 10.98
N VAL A 125 -9.58 -24.52 11.49
CA VAL A 125 -10.02 -23.75 12.65
C VAL A 125 -10.22 -22.31 12.23
N LYS A 126 -11.36 -21.72 12.58
CA LYS A 126 -11.64 -20.30 12.35
C LYS A 126 -11.71 -19.55 13.67
N TYR A 127 -10.96 -18.46 13.79
CA TYR A 127 -11.01 -17.51 14.90
C TYR A 127 -11.48 -16.16 14.38
N ASN A 128 -12.13 -15.36 15.23
CA ASN A 128 -12.26 -13.94 14.95
C ASN A 128 -10.98 -13.18 15.31
N SER A 129 -10.92 -11.89 14.92
CA SER A 129 -9.77 -11.00 15.19
C SER A 129 -9.35 -10.89 16.67
N ALA A 130 -10.26 -11.17 17.62
CA ALA A 130 -10.01 -11.22 19.05
C ALA A 130 -9.51 -12.60 19.56
N GLY A 131 -9.31 -13.57 18.67
CA GLY A 131 -8.84 -14.92 18.98
C GLY A 131 -9.93 -15.81 19.56
N THR A 132 -11.21 -15.45 19.42
CA THR A 132 -12.33 -16.33 19.81
C THR A 132 -12.54 -17.34 18.71
N GLN A 133 -12.47 -18.64 19.04
CA GLN A 133 -12.75 -19.70 18.08
C GLN A 133 -14.23 -19.64 17.68
N LEU A 134 -14.50 -19.32 16.42
CA LEU A 134 -15.85 -19.30 15.85
C LEU A 134 -16.32 -20.73 15.60
N TRP A 135 -15.46 -21.55 14.98
CA TRP A 135 -15.70 -22.96 14.77
C TRP A 135 -14.38 -23.70 14.48
N ALA A 136 -14.43 -25.03 14.63
CA ALA A 136 -13.39 -25.92 14.15
C ALA A 136 -14.05 -27.11 13.44
N LYS A 137 -13.48 -27.53 12.31
CA LYS A 137 -13.96 -28.66 11.52
C LYS A 137 -12.84 -29.64 11.31
N SER A 138 -13.11 -30.89 11.66
CA SER A 138 -12.29 -32.01 11.23
C SER A 138 -12.93 -32.67 10.03
N TYR A 139 -12.16 -32.80 8.97
CA TYR A 139 -12.55 -33.44 7.75
C TYR A 139 -11.98 -34.86 7.73
N ASN A 140 -12.88 -35.84 7.55
CA ASN A 140 -12.56 -37.25 7.41
C ASN A 140 -13.28 -37.79 6.18
N TYR A 141 -12.54 -38.36 5.22
CA TYR A 141 -13.12 -38.92 4.00
C TYR A 141 -13.58 -40.36 4.25
N SER A 142 -14.86 -40.64 3.98
CA SER A 142 -15.44 -41.98 4.15
C SER A 142 -14.72 -43.03 3.30
N GLY A 143 -13.98 -43.93 3.94
CA GLY A 143 -13.22 -44.99 3.26
C GLY A 143 -11.72 -44.68 3.10
N SER A 144 -11.27 -43.49 3.50
CA SER A 144 -9.86 -43.13 3.61
C SER A 144 -9.35 -43.36 5.03
N SER A 145 -8.02 -43.48 5.14
CA SER A 145 -7.31 -43.58 6.40
C SER A 145 -6.41 -42.39 6.71
N SER A 146 -6.32 -41.33 5.89
CA SER A 146 -5.43 -40.18 6.19
C SER A 146 -5.72 -38.93 5.34
N GLU A 147 -6.27 -37.88 5.95
CA GLU A 147 -6.42 -36.55 5.36
C GLU A 147 -5.37 -35.58 5.88
N ARG A 148 -4.73 -34.83 4.97
CA ARG A 148 -3.81 -33.74 5.31
C ARG A 148 -4.14 -32.53 4.46
N LEU A 149 -4.27 -31.37 5.11
CA LEU A 149 -4.41 -30.08 4.44
C LEU A 149 -3.08 -29.34 4.58
N PHE A 150 -2.57 -28.82 3.47
CA PHE A 150 -1.27 -28.16 3.39
C PHE A 150 -1.39 -26.66 3.23
N ASP A 151 -2.47 -26.17 2.59
CA ASP A 151 -2.68 -24.74 2.37
C ASP A 151 -4.17 -24.36 2.48
N VAL A 152 -4.45 -23.09 2.77
CA VAL A 152 -5.78 -22.52 2.96
C VAL A 152 -5.88 -21.07 2.46
N ALA A 153 -7.00 -20.74 1.81
CA ALA A 153 -7.32 -19.35 1.46
C ALA A 153 -8.82 -19.07 1.57
N ALA A 154 -9.17 -17.79 1.67
CA ALA A 154 -10.55 -17.31 1.67
C ALA A 154 -10.82 -16.48 0.41
N ASP A 155 -12.00 -16.65 -0.20
CA ASP A 155 -12.44 -15.77 -1.28
C ASP A 155 -13.04 -14.46 -0.74
N ALA A 156 -13.35 -13.52 -1.63
CA ALA A 156 -13.92 -12.22 -1.27
C ALA A 156 -15.28 -12.30 -0.54
N ASN A 157 -15.98 -13.44 -0.61
CA ASN A 157 -17.22 -13.67 0.15
C ASN A 157 -16.97 -14.34 1.51
N GLY A 158 -15.70 -14.63 1.83
CA GLY A 158 -15.26 -15.33 3.03
C GLY A 158 -15.45 -16.85 2.97
N SER A 159 -15.78 -17.43 1.79
CA SER A 159 -15.78 -18.88 1.66
C SER A 159 -14.34 -19.39 1.72
N ILE A 160 -14.14 -20.50 2.41
CA ILE A 160 -12.83 -21.03 2.77
C ILE A 160 -12.53 -22.25 1.92
N TYR A 161 -11.36 -22.26 1.30
CA TYR A 161 -10.85 -23.37 0.51
C TYR A 161 -9.55 -23.87 1.12
N ALA A 162 -9.42 -25.18 1.25
CA ALA A 162 -8.17 -25.80 1.67
C ALA A 162 -7.82 -26.95 0.74
N VAL A 163 -6.52 -27.14 0.48
CA VAL A 163 -6.00 -28.18 -0.40
C VAL A 163 -5.05 -29.11 0.33
N GLY A 164 -4.90 -30.32 -0.22
CA GLY A 164 -3.99 -31.32 0.30
C GLY A 164 -4.23 -32.69 -0.30
N ARG A 165 -4.33 -33.71 0.54
CA ARG A 165 -4.58 -35.10 0.11
C ARG A 165 -5.53 -35.88 1.02
N THR A 166 -6.09 -36.95 0.47
CA THR A 166 -6.83 -38.00 1.17
C THR A 166 -6.24 -39.36 0.76
N ASP A 167 -5.56 -40.01 1.70
CA ASP A 167 -4.63 -41.11 1.46
C ASP A 167 -3.62 -40.79 0.34
N ASN A 168 -3.90 -41.24 -0.87
CA ASN A 168 -3.08 -41.08 -2.06
C ASN A 168 -3.69 -40.13 -3.09
N ASP A 169 -4.88 -39.58 -2.89
CA ASP A 169 -5.54 -38.73 -3.89
C ASP A 169 -5.48 -37.25 -3.48
N CYS A 170 -5.46 -36.34 -4.47
CA CYS A 170 -5.59 -34.91 -4.19
C CYS A 170 -6.91 -34.61 -3.47
N LEU A 171 -6.91 -33.60 -2.59
CA LEU A 171 -8.10 -33.15 -1.89
C LEU A 171 -8.24 -31.63 -2.00
N VAL A 172 -9.45 -31.18 -2.36
CA VAL A 172 -9.90 -29.80 -2.22
C VAL A 172 -11.18 -29.79 -1.41
N VAL A 173 -11.26 -28.97 -0.36
CA VAL A 173 -12.47 -28.81 0.46
C VAL A 173 -12.89 -27.35 0.50
N LYS A 174 -14.21 -27.11 0.46
CA LYS A 174 -14.83 -25.80 0.61
C LYS A 174 -15.76 -25.76 1.81
N TYR A 175 -15.63 -24.73 2.63
CA TYR A 175 -16.59 -24.36 3.67
C TYR A 175 -17.11 -22.94 3.45
N GLU A 176 -18.36 -22.70 3.84
CA GLU A 176 -18.91 -21.36 3.92
C GLU A 176 -18.38 -20.62 5.16
N PRO A 177 -18.47 -19.27 5.23
CA PRO A 177 -17.91 -18.48 6.34
C PRO A 177 -18.36 -18.94 7.74
N ASP A 178 -19.58 -19.46 7.85
CA ASP A 178 -20.19 -19.96 9.09
C ASP A 178 -19.76 -21.38 9.47
N GLY A 179 -18.88 -22.00 8.68
CA GLY A 179 -18.40 -23.37 8.86
C GLY A 179 -19.37 -24.43 8.32
N THR A 180 -20.38 -24.05 7.54
CA THR A 180 -21.19 -25.00 6.78
C THR A 180 -20.34 -25.63 5.68
N PHE A 181 -20.31 -26.97 5.62
CA PHE A 181 -19.61 -27.67 4.54
C PHE A 181 -20.32 -27.41 3.21
N ALA A 182 -19.58 -26.91 2.22
CA ALA A 182 -20.13 -26.62 0.89
C ALA A 182 -19.93 -27.81 -0.05
N TRP A 183 -18.68 -28.14 -0.35
CA TRP A 183 -18.33 -29.26 -1.22
C TRP A 183 -16.89 -29.72 -1.02
N LYS A 184 -16.57 -30.87 -1.62
CA LYS A 184 -15.21 -31.39 -1.75
C LYS A 184 -14.98 -31.93 -3.15
N GLN A 185 -13.72 -31.97 -3.56
CA GLN A 185 -13.28 -32.68 -4.76
C GLN A 185 -12.04 -33.50 -4.47
N THR A 186 -11.96 -34.67 -5.10
CA THR A 186 -10.74 -35.47 -5.17
C THR A 186 -10.32 -35.61 -6.61
N TYR A 187 -9.02 -35.70 -6.83
CA TYR A 187 -8.45 -36.00 -8.14
C TYR A 187 -7.49 -37.17 -7.96
N ASP A 188 -7.80 -38.25 -8.67
CA ASP A 188 -7.05 -39.51 -8.70
C ASP A 188 -6.53 -39.63 -10.14
N GLY A 189 -5.21 -39.48 -10.28
CA GLY A 189 -4.51 -39.39 -11.56
C GLY A 189 -4.67 -40.63 -12.42
N LEU A 190 -4.02 -40.65 -13.58
CA LEU A 190 -4.18 -41.76 -14.53
C LEU A 190 -3.63 -43.10 -14.02
N ALA A 191 -2.67 -43.08 -13.08
CA ALA A 191 -2.03 -44.28 -12.55
C ALA A 191 -2.72 -44.89 -11.31
N ASN A 192 -3.71 -44.23 -10.70
CA ASN A 192 -4.27 -44.60 -9.38
C ASN A 192 -3.19 -44.68 -8.29
N GLY A 193 -2.29 -43.70 -8.34
CA GLY A 193 -1.04 -43.66 -7.60
C GLY A 193 -1.06 -42.57 -6.54
N LYS A 194 0.11 -42.04 -6.17
CA LYS A 194 0.20 -40.92 -5.21
C LYS A 194 0.01 -39.57 -5.94
N ASP A 195 -1.01 -38.82 -5.52
CA ASP A 195 -1.40 -37.49 -5.99
C ASP A 195 -1.59 -36.54 -4.79
N ILE A 196 -0.98 -35.35 -4.85
CA ILE A 196 -1.01 -34.36 -3.75
C ILE A 196 -1.12 -32.95 -4.34
N LEU A 197 -1.86 -32.06 -3.66
CA LEU A 197 -1.82 -30.61 -3.90
C LEU A 197 -1.12 -29.93 -2.73
N TYR A 198 -0.17 -29.03 -2.99
CA TYR A 198 0.63 -28.35 -1.97
C TYR A 198 0.16 -26.92 -1.70
N GLN A 199 -0.13 -26.12 -2.75
CA GLN A 199 -0.54 -24.72 -2.62
C GLN A 199 -1.75 -24.39 -3.50
N LEU A 200 -2.55 -23.39 -3.11
CA LEU A 200 -3.68 -22.86 -3.88
C LEU A 200 -3.65 -21.34 -4.11
N ALA A 201 -4.35 -20.90 -5.14
CA ALA A 201 -4.68 -19.51 -5.40
C ALA A 201 -6.15 -19.37 -5.82
N ILE A 202 -6.77 -18.21 -5.57
CA ILE A 202 -8.18 -17.95 -5.89
C ILE A 202 -8.27 -16.68 -6.74
N ASP A 203 -8.99 -16.73 -7.86
CA ASP A 203 -9.25 -15.54 -8.66
C ASP A 203 -10.43 -14.71 -8.13
N GLY A 204 -10.59 -13.49 -8.63
CA GLY A 204 -11.68 -12.58 -8.23
C GLY A 204 -13.10 -13.10 -8.51
N THR A 205 -13.25 -14.19 -9.26
CA THR A 205 -14.55 -14.86 -9.48
C THR A 205 -14.78 -16.06 -8.56
N GLY A 206 -13.79 -16.41 -7.74
CA GLY A 206 -13.82 -17.54 -6.81
C GLY A 206 -13.42 -18.88 -7.42
N ASN A 207 -12.80 -18.92 -8.61
CA ASN A 207 -12.20 -20.18 -9.09
C ASN A 207 -10.95 -20.48 -8.28
N VAL A 208 -10.78 -21.75 -7.92
CA VAL A 208 -9.62 -22.25 -7.18
C VAL A 208 -8.67 -22.89 -8.15
N TYR A 209 -7.41 -22.46 -8.10
CA TYR A 209 -6.28 -23.06 -8.79
C TYR A 209 -5.40 -23.72 -7.73
N ALA A 210 -4.86 -24.89 -8.00
CA ALA A 210 -3.93 -25.56 -7.08
C ALA A 210 -2.86 -26.33 -7.85
N CYS A 211 -1.67 -26.43 -7.26
CA CYS A 211 -0.54 -27.15 -7.84
C CYS A 211 -0.03 -28.27 -6.93
N GLY A 212 0.64 -29.25 -7.52
CA GLY A 212 1.25 -30.35 -6.79
C GLY A 212 1.82 -31.44 -7.70
N GLU A 213 1.60 -32.70 -7.33
CA GLU A 213 2.13 -33.88 -8.03
C GLU A 213 1.03 -34.91 -8.31
N SER A 214 1.21 -35.70 -9.36
CA SER A 214 0.34 -36.82 -9.71
C SER A 214 1.10 -37.96 -10.40
N GLU A 215 0.86 -39.21 -10.01
CA GLU A 215 1.56 -40.37 -10.58
C GLU A 215 1.10 -40.66 -12.02
N GLY A 216 2.06 -40.75 -12.95
CA GLY A 216 1.77 -41.01 -14.36
C GLY A 216 1.83 -42.48 -14.76
N LEU A 217 1.15 -42.82 -15.86
CA LEU A 217 1.13 -44.18 -16.40
C LEU A 217 2.49 -44.56 -17.00
N GLY A 218 3.28 -45.35 -16.25
CA GLY A 218 4.60 -45.80 -16.68
C GLY A 218 5.70 -44.74 -16.54
N THR A 219 5.43 -43.68 -15.78
CA THR A 219 6.37 -42.64 -15.37
C THR A 219 6.40 -42.57 -13.83
N GLY A 220 7.30 -41.78 -13.25
CA GLY A 220 7.19 -41.39 -11.85
C GLY A 220 6.09 -40.33 -11.62
N GLN A 221 6.24 -39.60 -10.52
CA GLN A 221 5.44 -38.42 -10.18
C GLN A 221 5.60 -37.35 -11.26
N ASN A 222 4.49 -36.76 -11.69
CA ASN A 222 4.44 -35.67 -12.64
C ASN A 222 3.90 -34.41 -11.95
N CYS A 223 4.35 -33.23 -12.37
CA CYS A 223 3.74 -31.96 -11.98
C CYS A 223 2.23 -31.98 -12.26
N LEU A 224 1.41 -31.40 -11.39
CA LEU A 224 -0.03 -31.27 -11.59
C LEU A 224 -0.48 -29.83 -11.32
N THR A 225 -1.29 -29.26 -12.21
CA THR A 225 -2.06 -28.04 -11.95
C THR A 225 -3.54 -28.30 -12.20
N VAL A 226 -4.40 -27.93 -11.25
CA VAL A 226 -5.85 -28.13 -11.35
C VAL A 226 -6.60 -26.82 -11.17
N LYS A 227 -7.77 -26.69 -11.82
CA LYS A 227 -8.70 -25.58 -11.64
C LYS A 227 -10.11 -26.09 -11.39
N TYR A 228 -10.74 -25.57 -10.33
CA TYR A 228 -12.14 -25.81 -10.00
C TYR A 228 -12.94 -24.51 -10.01
N SER A 229 -14.17 -24.57 -10.52
CA SER A 229 -15.15 -23.49 -10.34
C SER A 229 -15.58 -23.36 -8.87
N PRO A 230 -16.10 -22.20 -8.44
CA PRO A 230 -16.65 -22.02 -7.09
C PRO A 230 -17.77 -23.02 -6.75
N GLY A 231 -18.44 -23.55 -7.79
CA GLY A 231 -19.51 -24.55 -7.70
C GLY A 231 -19.02 -26.00 -7.77
N SER A 232 -17.76 -26.30 -7.46
CA SER A 232 -17.13 -27.64 -7.43
C SER A 232 -16.81 -28.31 -8.76
N THR A 233 -17.15 -27.72 -9.90
CA THR A 233 -16.85 -28.32 -11.22
C THR A 233 -15.35 -28.25 -11.51
N LEU A 234 -14.70 -29.38 -11.81
CA LEU A 234 -13.35 -29.42 -12.37
C LEU A 234 -13.39 -28.81 -13.78
N LEU A 235 -12.68 -27.71 -13.97
CA LEU A 235 -12.61 -27.02 -15.25
C LEU A 235 -11.48 -27.59 -16.11
N TRP A 236 -10.32 -27.81 -15.52
CA TRP A 236 -9.20 -28.50 -16.16
C TRP A 236 -8.22 -29.06 -15.10
N ALA A 237 -7.47 -30.09 -15.50
CA ALA A 237 -6.36 -30.67 -14.76
C ALA A 237 -5.24 -30.98 -15.76
N ILE A 238 -4.04 -30.44 -15.52
CA ILE A 238 -2.93 -30.47 -16.46
C ILE A 238 -1.74 -31.13 -15.78
N PRO A 239 -1.41 -32.39 -16.14
CA PRO A 239 -0.16 -32.99 -15.76
C PRO A 239 0.98 -32.50 -16.67
N TYR A 240 2.18 -32.34 -16.12
CA TYR A 240 3.41 -32.05 -16.85
C TYR A 240 4.52 -33.02 -16.41
N ASN A 241 5.19 -33.66 -17.37
CA ASN A 241 6.26 -34.65 -17.15
C ASN A 241 7.49 -34.26 -17.95
N ASN A 242 8.66 -34.27 -17.32
CA ASN A 242 9.92 -34.28 -18.02
C ASN A 242 10.22 -35.67 -18.60
N ALA A 243 9.70 -35.90 -19.80
CA ALA A 243 9.77 -37.19 -20.50
C ALA A 243 11.20 -37.72 -20.73
N ALA A 244 12.24 -36.89 -20.56
CA ALA A 244 13.63 -37.31 -20.64
C ALA A 244 14.03 -38.26 -19.50
N ALA A 245 13.52 -38.02 -18.29
CA ALA A 245 13.76 -38.84 -17.11
C ALA A 245 12.58 -39.76 -16.79
N ASN A 246 11.35 -39.27 -16.96
CA ASN A 246 10.15 -39.89 -16.39
C ASN A 246 10.31 -40.14 -14.88
N GLY A 247 11.00 -39.22 -14.22
CA GLY A 247 11.40 -39.27 -12.82
C GLY A 247 10.32 -38.68 -11.90
N TRP A 248 10.74 -38.12 -10.78
CA TRP A 248 9.90 -37.38 -9.84
C TRP A 248 9.87 -35.89 -10.20
N ASP A 249 8.74 -35.44 -10.75
CA ASP A 249 8.44 -34.04 -11.05
C ASP A 249 7.31 -33.52 -10.15
N ILE A 250 7.51 -32.34 -9.53
CA ILE A 250 6.59 -31.76 -8.54
C ILE A 250 6.41 -30.26 -8.77
N LEU A 251 5.25 -29.71 -8.43
CA LEU A 251 5.02 -28.26 -8.34
C LEU A 251 4.77 -27.87 -6.88
N GLU A 252 5.54 -26.91 -6.38
CA GLU A 252 5.50 -26.50 -4.97
C GLU A 252 4.66 -25.23 -4.78
N ALA A 253 4.72 -24.30 -5.73
CA ALA A 253 4.12 -22.98 -5.56
C ALA A 253 3.35 -22.46 -6.78
N ILE A 254 2.33 -21.63 -6.52
CA ILE A 254 1.41 -21.06 -7.50
C ILE A 254 1.11 -19.58 -7.20
N ALA A 255 1.06 -18.75 -8.24
CA ALA A 255 0.60 -17.37 -8.18
C ALA A 255 -0.25 -17.03 -9.41
N LEU A 256 -1.08 -15.98 -9.29
CA LEU A 256 -1.84 -15.44 -10.41
C LEU A 256 -1.28 -14.07 -10.79
N ASP A 257 -1.21 -13.78 -12.10
CA ASP A 257 -0.89 -12.44 -12.58
C ASP A 257 -2.14 -11.55 -12.69
N SER A 258 -1.96 -10.27 -13.04
CA SER A 258 -3.05 -9.29 -13.10
C SER A 258 -4.15 -9.64 -14.11
N ALA A 259 -3.82 -10.44 -15.14
CA ALA A 259 -4.75 -10.94 -16.14
C ALA A 259 -5.43 -12.26 -15.73
N GLY A 260 -5.07 -12.81 -14.56
CA GLY A 260 -5.55 -14.10 -14.06
C GLY A 260 -4.87 -15.31 -14.72
N ASN A 261 -3.74 -15.12 -15.40
CA ASN A 261 -2.91 -16.22 -15.86
C ASN A 261 -2.28 -16.92 -14.65
N VAL A 262 -2.04 -18.23 -14.79
CA VAL A 262 -1.59 -19.10 -13.72
C VAL A 262 -0.10 -19.34 -13.87
N CYS A 263 0.69 -18.92 -12.89
CA CYS A 263 2.13 -19.13 -12.83
C CYS A 263 2.41 -20.20 -11.77
N VAL A 264 3.05 -21.32 -12.15
CA VAL A 264 3.43 -22.40 -11.23
C VAL A 264 4.91 -22.69 -11.31
N THR A 265 5.52 -23.10 -10.20
CA THR A 265 6.93 -23.49 -10.16
C THR A 265 7.17 -24.72 -9.30
N GLY A 266 8.22 -25.47 -9.63
CA GLY A 266 8.64 -26.66 -8.88
C GLY A 266 9.90 -27.28 -9.47
N ALA A 267 10.14 -28.56 -9.19
CA ALA A 267 11.33 -29.28 -9.63
C ALA A 267 10.97 -30.41 -10.59
N VAL A 268 11.79 -30.61 -11.62
CA VAL A 268 11.69 -31.75 -12.54
C VAL A 268 12.97 -32.57 -12.52
N GLU A 269 12.85 -33.88 -12.42
CA GLU A 269 14.00 -34.78 -12.46
C GLU A 269 14.55 -34.88 -13.88
N THR A 270 15.87 -35.00 -13.98
CA THR A 270 16.60 -35.40 -15.18
C THR A 270 17.14 -36.82 -15.00
N LEU A 271 17.99 -37.29 -15.92
CA LEU A 271 18.60 -38.61 -15.79
C LEU A 271 19.54 -38.75 -14.58
N THR A 272 20.04 -37.63 -14.04
CA THR A 272 21.08 -37.63 -12.99
C THR A 272 20.90 -36.57 -11.89
N ASP A 273 19.98 -35.63 -12.05
CA ASP A 273 19.83 -34.42 -11.22
C ASP A 273 18.38 -33.87 -11.30
N SER A 274 18.10 -32.68 -10.77
CA SER A 274 16.81 -31.98 -10.88
C SER A 274 17.00 -30.51 -11.27
N ASN A 275 16.05 -29.95 -12.02
CA ASN A 275 16.07 -28.54 -12.41
C ASN A 275 14.80 -27.83 -11.95
N TYR A 276 14.85 -26.50 -11.82
CA TYR A 276 13.62 -25.71 -11.68
C TYR A 276 12.79 -25.88 -12.94
N VAL A 277 11.48 -25.94 -12.77
CA VAL A 277 10.51 -25.72 -13.85
C VAL A 277 9.57 -24.60 -13.43
N THR A 278 9.35 -23.64 -14.33
CA THR A 278 8.33 -22.60 -14.17
C THR A 278 7.43 -22.62 -15.40
N ILE A 279 6.12 -22.71 -15.18
CA ILE A 279 5.13 -22.82 -16.25
C ILE A 279 4.09 -21.73 -16.07
N LYS A 280 3.76 -21.03 -17.15
CA LYS A 280 2.65 -20.07 -17.19
C LYS A 280 1.54 -20.58 -18.09
N TYR A 281 0.31 -20.56 -17.60
CA TYR A 281 -0.89 -20.93 -18.35
C TYR A 281 -1.84 -19.73 -18.47
N ASP A 282 -2.60 -19.65 -19.55
CA ASP A 282 -3.78 -18.79 -19.59
C ASP A 282 -4.88 -19.30 -18.64
N PRO A 283 -5.94 -18.52 -18.35
CA PRO A 283 -7.00 -18.96 -17.43
C PRO A 283 -7.77 -20.22 -17.89
N ASN A 284 -7.64 -20.61 -19.16
CA ASN A 284 -8.26 -21.79 -19.76
C ASN A 284 -7.33 -23.02 -19.69
N GLY A 285 -6.12 -22.87 -19.15
CA GLY A 285 -5.15 -23.96 -19.03
C GLY A 285 -4.28 -24.16 -20.27
N ASN A 286 -4.25 -23.22 -21.22
CA ASN A 286 -3.32 -23.32 -22.34
C ASN A 286 -1.93 -22.83 -21.89
N PRO A 287 -0.85 -23.60 -22.12
CA PRO A 287 0.49 -23.15 -21.76
C PRO A 287 0.89 -21.95 -22.62
N LEU A 288 1.31 -20.87 -21.96
CA LEU A 288 1.87 -19.68 -22.58
C LEU A 288 3.39 -19.84 -22.78
N TRP A 289 4.09 -20.30 -21.73
CA TRP A 289 5.51 -20.64 -21.78
C TRP A 289 5.90 -21.61 -20.66
N THR A 290 7.04 -22.28 -20.82
CA THR A 290 7.65 -23.18 -19.84
C THR A 290 9.16 -22.98 -19.89
N GLU A 291 9.75 -22.72 -18.73
CA GLU A 291 11.18 -22.43 -18.60
C GLU A 291 11.83 -23.30 -17.53
N PHE A 292 13.12 -23.56 -17.73
CA PHE A 292 13.94 -24.35 -16.81
C PHE A 292 15.17 -23.57 -16.41
N TYR A 293 15.54 -23.69 -15.14
CA TYR A 293 16.79 -23.17 -14.62
C TYR A 293 17.61 -24.33 -14.05
N THR A 294 18.86 -24.44 -14.51
CA THR A 294 19.75 -25.61 -14.30
C THR A 294 21.06 -25.26 -13.60
N GLY A 295 21.09 -24.10 -12.93
CA GLY A 295 22.26 -23.65 -12.18
C GLY A 295 23.58 -23.58 -12.96
N THR A 296 24.69 -23.73 -12.23
CA THR A 296 26.07 -23.64 -12.77
C THR A 296 26.78 -25.00 -12.86
N SER A 297 26.16 -26.06 -12.36
CA SER A 297 26.74 -27.41 -12.32
C SER A 297 25.66 -28.48 -12.41
N THR A 298 26.04 -29.73 -12.62
CA THR A 298 25.10 -30.87 -12.51
C THR A 298 24.86 -31.15 -11.04
N GLY A 299 23.65 -30.92 -10.55
CA GLY A 299 23.27 -31.07 -9.15
C GLY A 299 21.77 -30.83 -8.96
N TRP A 300 21.27 -31.02 -7.75
CA TRP A 300 19.86 -30.81 -7.42
C TRP A 300 19.55 -29.32 -7.34
N ASP A 301 18.68 -28.84 -8.23
CA ASP A 301 18.06 -27.53 -8.13
C ASP A 301 16.58 -27.72 -7.74
N GLU A 302 16.18 -27.20 -6.57
CA GLU A 302 14.79 -27.17 -6.10
C GLU A 302 14.32 -25.74 -5.80
N VAL A 303 13.06 -25.48 -6.12
CA VAL A 303 12.39 -24.18 -5.97
C VAL A 303 11.22 -24.31 -5.01
N TYR A 304 11.02 -23.32 -4.16
CA TYR A 304 10.03 -23.38 -3.07
C TYR A 304 8.95 -22.30 -3.16
N ALA A 305 9.25 -21.15 -3.76
CA ALA A 305 8.31 -20.04 -3.77
C ALA A 305 8.32 -19.26 -5.10
N ILE A 306 7.18 -18.64 -5.38
CA ILE A 306 6.92 -17.82 -6.56
C ILE A 306 6.19 -16.54 -6.16
N ALA A 307 6.53 -15.43 -6.82
CA ALA A 307 5.79 -14.18 -6.76
C ALA A 307 5.68 -13.57 -8.16
N VAL A 308 4.68 -12.69 -8.33
CA VAL A 308 4.48 -11.92 -9.56
C VAL A 308 4.63 -10.44 -9.21
N ASP A 309 5.44 -9.71 -9.98
CA ASP A 309 5.62 -8.27 -9.77
C ASP A 309 4.51 -7.44 -10.44
N SER A 310 4.54 -6.12 -10.24
CA SER A 310 3.55 -5.19 -10.80
C SER A 310 3.53 -5.12 -12.34
N ASP A 311 4.58 -5.61 -13.01
CA ASP A 311 4.69 -5.70 -14.46
C ASP A 311 4.31 -7.12 -14.98
N ASP A 312 3.72 -7.96 -14.13
CA ASP A 312 3.38 -9.37 -14.37
C ASP A 312 4.59 -10.30 -14.64
N ASN A 313 5.81 -9.87 -14.31
CA ASN A 313 6.99 -10.73 -14.36
C ASN A 313 6.98 -11.75 -13.23
N VAL A 314 7.52 -12.93 -13.52
CA VAL A 314 7.49 -14.07 -12.58
C VAL A 314 8.85 -14.18 -11.91
N VAL A 315 8.87 -14.16 -10.58
CA VAL A 315 10.08 -14.35 -9.78
C VAL A 315 9.96 -15.63 -8.98
N VAL A 316 10.99 -16.48 -9.02
CA VAL A 316 11.04 -17.75 -8.29
C VAL A 316 12.30 -17.86 -7.46
N THR A 317 12.23 -18.56 -6.32
CA THR A 317 13.41 -18.76 -5.45
C THR A 317 13.46 -20.14 -4.83
N GLY A 318 14.68 -20.61 -4.57
CA GLY A 318 14.98 -21.90 -3.97
C GLY A 318 16.47 -22.05 -3.66
N TYR A 319 17.02 -23.24 -3.88
CA TYR A 319 18.47 -23.46 -3.92
C TYR A 319 18.91 -24.12 -5.23
N SER A 320 20.19 -24.00 -5.54
CA SER A 320 20.83 -24.63 -6.69
C SER A 320 22.18 -25.20 -6.30
N GLU A 321 22.38 -26.50 -6.52
CA GLU A 321 23.61 -27.19 -6.17
C GLU A 321 24.79 -26.79 -7.07
N ASN A 322 25.90 -26.48 -6.40
CA ASN A 322 27.22 -26.50 -7.00
C ASN A 322 27.93 -27.80 -6.62
N ALA A 323 29.07 -28.11 -7.26
CA ALA A 323 29.80 -29.37 -7.06
C ALA A 323 30.26 -29.68 -5.60
N ALA A 324 30.02 -28.79 -4.64
CA ALA A 324 30.41 -28.94 -3.23
C ALA A 324 29.26 -28.71 -2.22
N ASN A 325 28.30 -27.82 -2.50
CA ASN A 325 27.21 -27.42 -1.59
C ASN A 325 26.01 -26.85 -2.41
N ALA A 326 25.00 -26.30 -1.73
CA ALA A 326 23.84 -25.67 -2.37
C ALA A 326 23.85 -24.15 -2.15
N ASP A 327 23.57 -23.34 -3.17
CA ASP A 327 23.49 -21.88 -3.02
C ASP A 327 22.04 -21.43 -3.20
N ALA A 328 21.58 -20.45 -2.42
CA ALA A 328 20.25 -19.88 -2.63
C ALA A 328 20.21 -19.25 -4.04
N ALA A 329 19.19 -19.56 -4.81
CA ALA A 329 19.06 -19.10 -6.20
C ALA A 329 17.69 -18.48 -6.43
N THR A 330 17.69 -17.30 -7.04
CA THR A 330 16.49 -16.52 -7.38
C THR A 330 16.55 -16.15 -8.85
N VAL A 331 15.48 -16.39 -9.58
CA VAL A 331 15.41 -16.13 -11.03
C VAL A 331 14.16 -15.33 -11.33
N LYS A 332 14.30 -14.28 -12.15
CA LYS A 332 13.18 -13.49 -12.66
C LYS A 332 13.00 -13.71 -14.15
N TYR A 333 11.77 -13.97 -14.58
CA TYR A 333 11.37 -14.18 -15.97
C TYR A 333 10.43 -13.08 -16.44
N ASN A 334 10.54 -12.68 -17.70
CA ASN A 334 9.58 -11.79 -18.33
C ASN A 334 8.20 -12.45 -18.37
N GLY A 335 7.19 -11.73 -17.88
CA GLY A 335 5.83 -12.25 -17.72
C GLY A 335 5.17 -12.76 -18.99
N GLN A 336 5.49 -12.15 -20.14
CA GLN A 336 4.85 -12.42 -21.42
C GLN A 336 5.60 -13.48 -22.24
N THR A 337 6.93 -13.46 -22.21
CA THR A 337 7.77 -14.31 -23.07
C THR A 337 8.40 -15.50 -22.36
N GLY A 338 8.48 -15.48 -21.03
CA GLY A 338 9.26 -16.44 -20.23
C GLY A 338 10.76 -16.17 -20.24
N THR A 339 11.27 -15.19 -21.00
CA THR A 339 12.73 -14.98 -21.07
C THR A 339 13.29 -14.55 -19.71
N GLN A 340 14.33 -15.24 -19.22
CA GLN A 340 15.05 -14.86 -18.01
C GLN A 340 15.57 -13.42 -18.12
N LEU A 341 15.15 -12.57 -17.18
CA LEU A 341 15.57 -11.18 -17.05
C LEU A 341 16.86 -11.08 -16.25
N TRP A 342 16.93 -11.78 -15.12
CA TRP A 342 18.13 -11.89 -14.30
C TRP A 342 18.10 -13.14 -13.41
N GLU A 343 19.29 -13.50 -12.92
CA GLU A 343 19.48 -14.49 -11.86
C GLU A 343 20.34 -13.87 -10.75
N ALA A 344 20.04 -14.24 -9.51
CA ALA A 344 20.84 -13.92 -8.34
C ALA A 344 21.14 -15.21 -7.57
N ARG A 345 22.39 -15.38 -7.16
CA ARG A 345 22.84 -16.50 -6.33
C ARG A 345 23.51 -15.98 -5.08
N TYR A 346 23.17 -16.56 -3.94
CA TYR A 346 23.80 -16.27 -2.66
C TYR A 346 24.50 -17.53 -2.12
N ASN A 347 25.81 -17.43 -1.99
CA ASN A 347 26.73 -18.44 -1.46
C ASN A 347 27.46 -17.75 -0.30
N GLY A 348 26.95 -17.90 0.92
CA GLY A 348 27.34 -17.14 2.10
C GLY A 348 28.84 -17.15 2.41
N ASP A 349 29.26 -16.37 3.40
CA ASP A 349 30.69 -16.11 3.64
C ASP A 349 31.49 -17.40 3.98
N ALA A 350 30.83 -18.42 4.50
CA ALA A 350 31.42 -19.74 4.79
C ALA A 350 31.53 -20.66 3.55
N ASN A 351 30.94 -20.28 2.40
CA ASN A 351 30.76 -21.14 1.23
C ASN A 351 30.17 -22.51 1.61
N ALA A 352 29.06 -22.51 2.34
CA ALA A 352 28.33 -23.73 2.71
C ALA A 352 26.91 -23.64 2.14
N SER A 353 26.02 -24.55 2.55
CA SER A 353 24.69 -24.61 1.92
C SER A 353 23.76 -23.48 2.36
N ASP A 354 23.13 -22.82 1.39
CA ASP A 354 22.17 -21.72 1.57
C ASP A 354 20.87 -22.03 0.84
N TYR A 355 19.73 -21.66 1.45
CA TYR A 355 18.40 -22.00 0.96
C TYR A 355 17.46 -20.80 1.10
N ALA A 356 16.67 -20.51 0.07
CA ALA A 356 15.58 -19.54 0.12
C ALA A 356 14.23 -20.27 0.02
N GLY A 357 13.43 -20.21 1.07
CA GLY A 357 12.12 -20.89 1.16
C GLY A 357 10.93 -20.01 0.83
N ALA A 358 11.09 -18.68 0.88
CA ALA A 358 9.99 -17.73 0.67
C ALA A 358 10.43 -16.51 -0.13
N ILE A 359 9.46 -15.89 -0.81
CA ILE A 359 9.67 -14.72 -1.65
C ILE A 359 8.51 -13.73 -1.53
N ALA A 360 8.83 -12.44 -1.56
CA ALA A 360 7.88 -11.36 -1.72
C ALA A 360 8.44 -10.31 -2.69
N VAL A 361 7.55 -9.58 -3.37
CA VAL A 361 7.93 -8.50 -4.29
C VAL A 361 7.13 -7.26 -3.92
N ASP A 362 7.79 -6.10 -3.94
CA ASP A 362 7.12 -4.83 -3.68
C ASP A 362 6.66 -4.12 -4.95
N ARG A 363 5.96 -2.99 -4.77
CA ARG A 363 5.46 -2.17 -5.88
C ARG A 363 6.55 -1.59 -6.80
N PHE A 364 7.80 -1.55 -6.34
CA PHE A 364 8.95 -1.07 -7.09
C PHE A 364 9.69 -2.21 -7.81
N GLY A 365 9.20 -3.45 -7.68
CA GLY A 365 9.81 -4.64 -8.27
C GLY A 365 11.02 -5.16 -7.50
N ARG A 366 11.30 -4.66 -6.28
CA ARG A 366 12.34 -5.22 -5.41
C ARG A 366 11.90 -6.57 -4.88
N VAL A 367 12.84 -7.51 -4.83
CA VAL A 367 12.58 -8.90 -4.48
C VAL A 367 13.18 -9.18 -3.12
N TYR A 368 12.36 -9.66 -2.20
CA TYR A 368 12.78 -10.09 -0.87
C TYR A 368 12.70 -11.60 -0.81
N ILE A 369 13.78 -12.26 -0.39
CA ILE A 369 13.80 -13.70 -0.16
C ILE A 369 14.10 -13.99 1.31
N HIS A 370 13.54 -15.08 1.82
CA HIS A 370 13.77 -15.54 3.19
C HIS A 370 14.02 -17.06 3.24
N GLY A 371 14.90 -17.49 4.14
CA GLY A 371 15.23 -18.89 4.36
C GLY A 371 16.36 -19.06 5.36
N LYS A 372 17.41 -19.83 5.01
CA LYS A 372 18.54 -20.10 5.89
C LYS A 372 19.90 -20.07 5.17
N SER A 373 20.94 -19.71 5.91
CA SER A 373 22.34 -19.74 5.45
C SER A 373 23.18 -20.57 6.41
N VAL A 374 24.05 -21.45 5.92
CA VAL A 374 24.94 -22.25 6.78
C VAL A 374 26.26 -21.52 7.00
N GLU A 375 26.55 -21.16 8.26
CA GLU A 375 27.83 -20.59 8.67
C GLU A 375 28.55 -21.51 9.68
N TRP A 376 29.73 -22.01 9.31
CA TRP A 376 30.67 -22.73 10.20
C TRP A 376 30.02 -23.74 11.18
N TYR A 377 29.12 -24.60 10.66
CA TYR A 377 28.38 -25.69 11.34
C TYR A 377 26.99 -25.33 11.94
N SER A 378 26.51 -24.09 11.84
CA SER A 378 25.12 -23.71 12.20
C SER A 378 24.38 -23.15 10.97
N ALA A 379 23.06 -23.32 10.93
CA ALA A 379 22.23 -22.61 9.96
C ALA A 379 21.62 -21.40 10.66
N ASP A 380 21.57 -20.24 10.04
CA ASP A 380 20.95 -19.04 10.59
C ASP A 380 19.86 -18.55 9.62
N TYR A 381 18.91 -17.74 10.11
CA TYR A 381 17.94 -17.11 9.19
C TYR A 381 18.70 -16.30 8.15
N LEU A 382 18.23 -16.35 6.91
CA LEU A 382 18.73 -15.53 5.82
C LEU A 382 17.57 -14.74 5.25
N THR A 383 17.69 -13.41 5.22
CA THR A 383 16.76 -12.54 4.50
C THR A 383 17.55 -11.63 3.58
N ILE A 384 17.23 -11.61 2.29
CA ILE A 384 17.94 -10.80 1.30
C ILE A 384 16.94 -9.94 0.54
N CYS A 385 17.31 -8.69 0.27
CA CYS A 385 16.63 -7.86 -0.70
C CYS A 385 17.51 -7.71 -1.94
N TYR A 386 16.94 -7.99 -3.10
CA TYR A 386 17.44 -7.61 -4.42
C TYR A 386 16.62 -6.44 -4.96
N ASP A 387 17.24 -5.60 -5.78
CA ASP A 387 16.49 -4.62 -6.56
C ASP A 387 15.75 -5.26 -7.74
N SER A 388 15.11 -4.46 -8.59
CA SER A 388 14.36 -4.96 -9.75
C SER A 388 15.20 -5.73 -10.77
N ASN A 389 16.53 -5.66 -10.66
CA ASN A 389 17.49 -6.21 -11.61
C ASN A 389 18.34 -7.34 -11.02
N GLY A 390 18.04 -7.76 -9.78
CA GLY A 390 18.74 -8.85 -9.11
C GLY A 390 20.01 -8.41 -8.38
N VAL A 391 20.27 -7.11 -8.23
CA VAL A 391 21.40 -6.59 -7.45
C VAL A 391 21.05 -6.60 -5.98
N GLN A 392 21.83 -7.34 -5.18
CA GLN A 392 21.63 -7.44 -3.73
C GLN A 392 21.79 -6.07 -3.07
N GLN A 393 20.72 -5.57 -2.46
CA GLN A 393 20.67 -4.30 -1.74
C GLN A 393 21.12 -4.46 -0.30
N TRP A 394 20.69 -5.53 0.37
CA TRP A 394 21.09 -5.87 1.73
C TRP A 394 20.86 -7.34 2.03
N LYS A 395 21.53 -7.83 3.08
CA LYS A 395 21.27 -9.14 3.70
C LYS A 395 21.15 -8.98 5.21
N MET A 396 20.24 -9.73 5.81
CA MET A 396 20.11 -9.90 7.24
C MET A 396 20.27 -11.37 7.58
N THR A 397 21.10 -11.64 8.57
CA THR A 397 21.11 -12.93 9.27
C THR A 397 20.58 -12.75 10.68
N TYR A 398 19.98 -13.80 11.23
CA TYR A 398 19.56 -13.81 12.61
C TYR A 398 20.00 -15.11 13.27
N ASP A 399 20.85 -14.96 14.28
CA ASP A 399 21.42 -15.99 15.14
C ASP A 399 21.27 -15.54 16.61
N VAL A 400 21.00 -16.48 17.50
CA VAL A 400 20.99 -16.25 18.95
C VAL A 400 22.34 -16.59 19.58
N PRO A 401 22.64 -16.16 20.82
CA PRO A 401 23.98 -16.35 21.42
C PRO A 401 24.48 -17.80 21.61
N ALA A 402 23.77 -18.82 21.10
CA ALA A 402 24.16 -20.22 21.16
C ALA A 402 24.26 -20.77 19.73
N LEU A 403 25.41 -21.38 19.40
CA LEU A 403 25.82 -21.91 18.08
C LEU A 403 24.94 -23.06 17.55
N PHE A 404 23.64 -22.85 17.40
CA PHE A 404 22.65 -23.87 17.10
C PHE A 404 21.72 -23.38 15.98
N PRO A 405 21.13 -24.30 15.19
CA PRO A 405 20.52 -23.93 13.93
C PRO A 405 19.17 -23.19 14.08
N ASP A 406 19.03 -22.12 13.32
CA ASP A 406 17.83 -21.34 13.07
C ASP A 406 17.43 -21.49 11.59
N THR A 407 16.16 -21.79 11.31
CA THR A 407 15.64 -21.97 9.95
C THR A 407 14.40 -21.11 9.72
N GLY A 408 14.52 -20.20 8.76
CA GLY A 408 13.41 -19.43 8.23
C GLY A 408 12.51 -20.29 7.33
N THR A 409 11.20 -20.16 7.49
CA THR A 409 10.20 -20.98 6.76
C THR A 409 9.41 -20.14 5.78
N THR A 410 8.89 -18.99 6.20
CA THR A 410 8.00 -18.16 5.38
C THR A 410 8.15 -16.67 5.67
N MET A 411 7.52 -15.83 4.85
CA MET A 411 7.48 -14.39 5.02
C MET A 411 6.14 -13.79 4.64
N ALA A 412 5.81 -12.67 5.27
CA ALA A 412 4.76 -11.77 4.83
C ALA A 412 5.32 -10.37 4.60
N PHE A 413 4.66 -9.62 3.74
CA PHE A 413 5.14 -8.33 3.28
C PHE A 413 4.01 -7.30 3.30
N ASN A 414 4.32 -6.08 3.75
CA ASN A 414 3.43 -4.94 3.64
C ASN A 414 4.25 -3.66 3.45
N ASP A 415 4.20 -3.07 2.25
CA ASP A 415 4.73 -1.73 1.94
C ASP A 415 6.16 -1.45 2.44
N GLY A 416 7.10 -2.33 2.11
CA GLY A 416 8.53 -2.21 2.48
C GLY A 416 8.87 -2.77 3.88
N ILE A 417 7.85 -3.23 4.62
CA ILE A 417 8.01 -3.93 5.89
C ILE A 417 8.00 -5.43 5.63
N VAL A 418 9.06 -6.10 6.05
CA VAL A 418 9.24 -7.54 5.87
C VAL A 418 9.04 -8.23 7.22
N TYR A 419 8.09 -9.15 7.29
CA TYR A 419 7.88 -10.02 8.44
C TYR A 419 8.34 -11.42 8.07
N VAL A 420 9.25 -11.98 8.83
CA VAL A 420 9.74 -13.35 8.60
C VAL A 420 9.50 -14.21 9.83
N THR A 421 9.31 -15.50 9.62
CA THR A 421 9.18 -16.45 10.72
C THR A 421 9.79 -17.80 10.39
N GLY A 422 9.87 -18.64 11.41
CA GLY A 422 10.39 -20.00 11.36
C GLY A 422 10.70 -20.48 12.76
N TYR A 423 11.72 -21.32 12.89
CA TYR A 423 12.12 -21.86 14.18
C TYR A 423 13.59 -21.61 14.49
N SER A 424 13.89 -21.35 15.75
CA SER A 424 15.20 -21.00 16.25
C SER A 424 15.46 -21.65 17.59
N THR A 425 16.68 -22.10 17.84
CA THR A 425 17.02 -22.70 19.14
C THR A 425 17.07 -21.68 20.28
N GLY A 426 16.15 -21.77 21.24
CA GLY A 426 16.14 -20.88 22.40
C GLY A 426 17.26 -21.13 23.41
N HIS A 427 17.34 -20.29 24.46
CA HIS A 427 18.31 -20.39 25.57
C HIS A 427 18.26 -21.75 26.32
N LEU A 428 17.20 -22.54 26.13
CA LEU A 428 16.99 -23.84 26.74
C LEU A 428 17.32 -25.04 25.83
N GLY A 429 17.74 -24.80 24.57
CA GLY A 429 18.35 -25.78 23.67
C GLY A 429 17.42 -26.52 22.70
N ASN A 430 16.13 -26.20 22.63
CA ASN A 430 15.16 -26.74 21.67
C ASN A 430 14.63 -25.63 20.75
N TYR A 431 13.99 -26.00 19.63
CA TYR A 431 13.43 -25.06 18.66
C TYR A 431 12.21 -24.32 19.21
N ASP A 432 12.22 -23.00 19.11
CA ASP A 432 11.15 -22.07 19.47
C ASP A 432 10.78 -21.26 18.22
N TYR A 433 9.58 -20.68 18.17
CA TYR A 433 9.24 -19.75 17.08
C TYR A 433 10.14 -18.53 17.19
N ALA A 434 10.62 -18.01 16.06
CA ALA A 434 11.20 -16.68 15.99
C ALA A 434 10.53 -15.92 14.84
N THR A 435 9.84 -14.84 15.19
CA THR A 435 9.21 -13.93 14.22
C THR A 435 9.91 -12.59 14.28
N ILE A 436 10.32 -12.07 13.14
CA ILE A 436 11.14 -10.86 13.05
C ILE A 436 10.46 -9.90 12.08
N LYS A 437 10.40 -8.63 12.47
CA LYS A 437 10.04 -7.54 11.57
C LYS A 437 11.31 -6.78 11.20
N TYR A 438 11.61 -6.74 9.90
CA TYR A 438 12.60 -5.83 9.34
C TYR A 438 11.87 -4.62 8.79
N VAL A 439 12.32 -3.43 9.19
CA VAL A 439 11.92 -2.18 8.56
C VAL A 439 13.08 -1.76 7.68
N GLN A 440 12.84 -1.83 6.38
CA GLN A 440 13.70 -1.15 5.44
C GLN A 440 13.41 0.34 5.56
N HIS A 441 14.19 1.00 6.41
CA HIS A 441 14.32 2.43 6.31
C HIS A 441 15.13 2.73 5.07
N ASP A 442 14.63 3.58 4.19
CA ASP A 442 15.41 4.17 3.12
C ASP A 442 16.45 5.13 3.74
N TYR A 443 17.38 4.63 4.57
CA TYR A 443 18.48 5.39 5.16
C TYR A 443 19.62 5.49 4.15
N CYS A 444 19.77 6.64 3.50
CA CYS A 444 21.07 7.04 2.97
C CYS A 444 21.98 7.41 4.13
N LEU A 445 22.79 6.45 4.60
CA LEU A 445 23.82 6.76 5.58
C LEU A 445 24.80 7.74 4.98
N SER A 446 24.78 8.95 5.51
CA SER A 446 25.84 9.91 5.28
C SER A 446 27.14 9.44 5.95
N PRO A 447 28.32 9.45 5.29
CA PRO A 447 29.58 9.19 5.98
C PRO A 447 29.78 10.14 7.17
N GLY A 448 29.64 9.62 8.40
CA GLY A 448 29.77 10.43 9.62
C GLY A 448 29.26 9.81 10.92
N ASP A 449 28.39 8.80 10.87
CA ASP A 449 27.97 8.08 12.08
C ASP A 449 28.99 7.00 12.46
N LEU A 450 29.69 7.21 13.58
CA LEU A 450 30.80 6.39 14.06
C LEU A 450 30.55 5.77 15.45
N ASN A 451 29.35 5.87 16.04
CA ASN A 451 29.13 5.37 17.40
C ASN A 451 27.97 4.38 17.62
N GLY A 452 27.07 4.18 16.65
CA GLY A 452 26.19 3.01 16.63
C GLY A 452 25.39 2.72 17.92
N ASP A 453 24.83 3.76 18.56
CA ASP A 453 23.90 3.58 19.69
C ASP A 453 22.45 3.94 19.31
N CYS A 454 21.60 2.93 19.44
CA CYS A 454 20.18 2.92 19.16
C CYS A 454 19.36 3.60 20.27
N TRP A 455 19.51 4.91 20.48
CA TRP A 455 18.56 5.76 21.23
C TRP A 455 18.66 7.23 20.79
N VAL A 456 17.70 7.73 20.00
CA VAL A 456 17.51 9.18 19.85
C VAL A 456 16.73 9.70 21.05
N ASN A 457 17.44 10.00 22.14
CA ASN A 457 16.98 11.05 23.04
C ASN A 457 17.32 12.40 22.37
N PHE A 458 16.32 13.24 22.13
CA PHE A 458 16.56 14.68 21.91
C PHE A 458 17.39 15.20 23.10
N PRO A 459 18.49 15.95 22.90
CA PRO A 459 18.73 16.89 21.81
C PRO A 459 20.05 16.65 21.07
N ASP A 460 20.08 16.89 19.76
CA ASP A 460 21.14 17.63 19.04
C ASP A 460 21.06 17.39 17.51
N TYR A 461 21.24 18.48 16.76
CA TYR A 461 21.43 18.61 15.30
C TYR A 461 20.19 18.62 14.37
N ILE A 462 19.73 19.85 14.13
CA ILE A 462 19.15 20.27 12.85
C ILE A 462 20.32 20.43 11.86
N LEU A 463 20.34 19.63 10.79
CA LEU A 463 21.30 19.77 9.68
C LEU A 463 20.69 20.71 8.62
N PHE A 464 21.26 21.90 8.51
CA PHE A 464 20.98 22.85 7.42
C PHE A 464 21.91 22.54 6.25
N ALA A 465 21.39 22.08 5.11
CA ALA A 465 22.15 21.97 3.86
C ALA A 465 21.98 23.25 3.02
N GLU A 466 23.06 23.64 2.34
CA GLU A 466 23.31 24.95 1.73
C GLU A 466 22.34 25.34 0.60
N ASN A 467 21.62 26.44 0.81
CA ASN A 467 21.34 27.55 -0.14
C ASN A 467 20.33 28.54 0.49
N PHE A 468 20.60 28.95 1.72
CA PHE A 468 19.84 30.02 2.39
C PHE A 468 20.25 31.38 1.82
N VAL A 469 19.38 32.00 1.02
CA VAL A 469 19.44 33.44 0.74
C VAL A 469 18.54 34.14 1.74
N ALA A 470 18.98 34.23 3.00
CA ALA A 470 18.37 35.13 3.98
C ALA A 470 18.97 36.53 3.83
N SER A 471 18.13 37.56 3.84
CA SER A 471 18.56 38.94 3.86
C SER A 471 19.39 39.25 5.11
N GLN A 472 20.55 39.86 4.86
CA GLN A 472 21.56 40.39 5.75
C GLN A 472 21.05 40.89 7.12
N ASP A 473 21.20 40.08 8.16
CA ASP A 473 21.80 40.44 9.45
C ASP A 473 22.03 39.15 10.28
N ASP A 474 23.14 39.12 11.03
CA ASP A 474 23.69 38.05 11.90
C ASP A 474 24.53 36.91 11.26
N TYR A 475 25.85 37.11 11.33
CA TYR A 475 26.91 36.11 11.10
C TYR A 475 27.55 35.70 12.45
N GLU A 476 27.78 34.39 12.68
CA GLU A 476 29.07 33.90 13.22
C GLU A 476 29.41 32.48 12.69
N THR A 477 30.59 32.38 12.04
CA THR A 477 31.49 31.23 11.79
C THR A 477 31.02 30.00 11.00
N LEU A 478 31.38 29.99 9.71
CA LEU A 478 31.33 28.90 8.73
C LEU A 478 32.64 28.07 8.73
N TYR A 479 32.54 26.74 8.64
CA TYR A 479 33.57 25.88 8.05
C TYR A 479 33.06 25.30 6.73
N ASP A 480 33.90 25.43 5.71
CA ASP A 480 33.73 25.03 4.31
C ASP A 480 33.84 23.50 4.16
N ILE A 481 32.79 22.83 3.66
CA ILE A 481 32.85 21.44 3.19
C ILE A 481 32.11 21.35 1.86
N THR A 482 32.89 21.32 0.79
CA THR A 482 32.49 21.11 -0.60
C THR A 482 31.82 19.75 -0.85
N ASP A 483 30.72 19.78 -1.61
CA ASP A 483 30.18 18.75 -2.52
C ASP A 483 30.37 17.27 -2.13
N ASN A 484 29.31 16.61 -1.63
CA ASN A 484 29.00 15.18 -1.87
C ASN A 484 27.71 14.67 -1.17
N TRP A 485 26.58 15.40 -1.26
CA TRP A 485 25.32 15.00 -0.61
C TRP A 485 24.13 14.93 -1.57
N LEU A 486 24.10 13.88 -2.40
CA LEU A 486 22.92 13.47 -3.18
C LEU A 486 22.64 11.99 -2.90
N GLN A 487 21.63 11.72 -2.07
CA GLN A 487 20.63 10.66 -2.22
C GLN A 487 19.87 10.55 -0.88
N TYR A 488 18.56 10.70 -0.96
CA TYR A 488 17.48 10.30 -0.05
C TYR A 488 16.25 10.53 -0.92
N ASP A 489 16.20 9.74 -1.98
CA ASP A 489 15.02 9.54 -2.82
C ASP A 489 14.50 8.17 -2.41
N PHE A 490 13.18 8.06 -2.21
CA PHE A 490 12.46 6.80 -2.02
C PHE A 490 13.08 5.72 -2.91
N LEU A 491 13.41 4.55 -2.35
CA LEU A 491 14.19 3.50 -3.02
C LEU A 491 13.57 3.08 -4.36
N ILE A 492 14.10 3.70 -5.43
CA ILE A 492 13.91 3.37 -6.84
C ILE A 492 15.02 2.37 -7.24
N PRO A 493 14.76 1.39 -8.12
CA PRO A 493 15.72 0.33 -8.46
C PRO A 493 17.05 0.83 -9.05
N GLN A 494 18.13 0.10 -8.81
CA GLN A 494 19.51 0.57 -9.03
C GLN A 494 20.00 0.46 -10.50
N ASP A 495 19.20 -0.09 -11.45
CA ASP A 495 19.54 -0.10 -12.89
C ASP A 495 18.65 0.78 -13.79
N CYS A 496 17.84 1.68 -13.24
CA CYS A 496 17.31 2.74 -14.08
C CYS A 496 18.41 3.76 -14.39
N ASP A 497 18.48 4.28 -15.62
CA ASP A 497 19.30 5.47 -15.89
C ASP A 497 18.95 6.52 -14.84
N PRO A 498 19.93 7.05 -14.07
CA PRO A 498 19.67 7.93 -12.95
C PRO A 498 18.93 9.20 -13.36
N ASN A 499 18.93 9.54 -14.65
CA ASN A 499 18.21 10.69 -15.21
C ASN A 499 16.81 10.33 -15.72
N SER A 500 16.39 9.07 -15.69
CA SER A 500 15.09 8.62 -16.20
C SER A 500 13.97 8.80 -15.18
N PRO A 501 12.82 9.39 -15.57
CA PRO A 501 11.64 9.47 -14.72
C PRO A 501 11.16 8.08 -14.29
N GLN A 502 10.54 8.00 -13.11
CA GLN A 502 10.18 6.72 -12.48
C GLN A 502 8.68 6.67 -12.16
N ASN A 503 8.13 5.48 -11.91
CA ASN A 503 6.76 5.30 -11.46
C ASN A 503 5.73 6.04 -12.34
N LEU A 504 5.89 5.99 -13.66
CA LEU A 504 4.88 6.52 -14.58
C LEU A 504 3.61 5.71 -14.43
N MET A 505 2.50 6.38 -14.10
CA MET A 505 1.20 5.75 -13.90
C MET A 505 0.04 6.69 -14.20
N VAL A 506 -1.17 6.13 -14.32
CA VAL A 506 -2.43 6.88 -14.24
C VAL A 506 -2.90 6.86 -12.78
N PRO A 507 -3.07 8.01 -12.11
CA PRO A 507 -3.55 8.03 -10.74
C PRO A 507 -5.01 7.56 -10.64
N PRO A 508 -5.46 7.12 -9.44
CA PRO A 508 -6.80 6.58 -9.24
C PRO A 508 -7.89 7.45 -9.87
N MET A 509 -8.73 6.81 -10.69
CA MET A 509 -9.87 7.44 -11.38
C MET A 509 -9.56 8.61 -12.32
N ALA A 510 -8.29 8.95 -12.57
CA ALA A 510 -7.88 10.05 -13.46
C ALA A 510 -7.82 9.64 -14.94
N TYR A 511 -8.82 8.88 -15.41
CA TYR A 511 -9.06 8.54 -16.82
C TYR A 511 -10.56 8.49 -17.15
N ASP A 512 -10.95 8.73 -18.41
CA ASP A 512 -12.29 8.53 -18.93
C ASP A 512 -12.23 7.82 -20.29
N ASP A 513 -13.26 7.97 -21.12
CA ASP A 513 -13.31 7.34 -22.44
C ASP A 513 -12.45 8.06 -23.50
N THR A 514 -12.00 9.29 -23.24
CA THR A 514 -11.28 10.12 -24.22
C THR A 514 -10.03 10.82 -23.69
N ALA A 515 -9.73 10.68 -22.40
CA ALA A 515 -8.64 11.36 -21.74
C ALA A 515 -8.14 10.60 -20.50
N LEU A 516 -6.93 10.91 -20.08
CA LEU A 516 -6.35 10.48 -18.81
C LEU A 516 -5.26 11.45 -18.35
N ILE A 517 -4.89 11.36 -17.07
CA ILE A 517 -3.76 12.10 -16.51
C ILE A 517 -2.65 11.10 -16.23
N LEU A 518 -1.44 11.42 -16.66
CA LEU A 518 -0.22 10.69 -16.30
C LEU A 518 0.49 11.43 -15.17
N ILE A 519 1.03 10.70 -14.21
CA ILE A 519 1.95 11.22 -13.17
C ILE A 519 3.20 10.36 -13.11
N TRP A 520 4.32 10.93 -12.65
CA TRP A 520 5.57 10.20 -12.45
C TRP A 520 6.38 10.79 -11.29
N SER A 521 7.32 10.02 -10.78
CA SER A 521 8.37 10.45 -9.86
C SER A 521 9.53 11.09 -10.63
N LYS A 522 10.19 12.07 -10.00
CA LYS A 522 11.45 12.61 -10.50
C LYS A 522 12.49 11.48 -10.69
N PRO A 523 13.42 11.64 -11.65
CA PRO A 523 14.61 10.78 -11.70
C PRO A 523 15.45 10.93 -10.43
N GLN A 524 16.35 9.98 -10.20
CA GLN A 524 17.28 9.99 -9.06
C GLN A 524 18.24 11.20 -9.11
N ASP A 525 18.71 11.55 -10.32
CA ASP A 525 19.39 12.82 -10.58
C ASP A 525 18.47 13.72 -11.41
N TYR A 526 17.89 14.71 -10.72
CA TYR A 526 17.02 15.72 -11.33
C TYR A 526 17.65 17.11 -11.37
N SER A 527 18.95 17.24 -11.09
CA SER A 527 19.62 18.54 -11.00
C SER A 527 19.70 19.27 -12.34
N ASP A 528 19.89 18.51 -13.44
CA ASP A 528 19.99 19.01 -14.81
C ASP A 528 18.70 18.87 -15.63
N VAL A 529 17.59 18.44 -15.00
CA VAL A 529 16.31 18.22 -15.69
C VAL A 529 15.60 19.56 -15.92
N ALA A 530 15.42 19.91 -17.18
CA ALA A 530 14.74 21.15 -17.58
C ALA A 530 13.23 20.95 -17.80
N SER A 531 12.83 19.79 -18.29
CA SER A 531 11.44 19.42 -18.59
C SER A 531 11.33 17.91 -18.83
N TYR A 532 10.14 17.42 -19.18
CA TYR A 532 9.84 16.03 -19.48
C TYR A 532 9.13 15.92 -20.83
N ASN A 533 9.57 14.98 -21.68
CA ASN A 533 8.87 14.63 -22.91
C ASN A 533 7.99 13.41 -22.67
N VAL A 534 6.72 13.51 -23.07
CA VAL A 534 5.72 12.46 -22.92
C VAL A 534 5.47 11.82 -24.27
N TYR A 535 5.51 10.50 -24.33
CA TYR A 535 5.31 9.71 -25.54
C TYR A 535 4.05 8.87 -25.43
N LYS A 536 3.34 8.71 -26.56
CA LYS A 536 2.19 7.81 -26.73
C LYS A 536 2.47 6.88 -27.90
N ASP A 537 2.44 5.57 -27.66
CA ASP A 537 2.74 4.52 -28.65
C ASP A 537 4.09 4.78 -29.36
N GLY A 538 5.10 5.18 -28.59
CA GLY A 538 6.45 5.53 -29.07
C GLY A 538 6.56 6.85 -29.84
N SER A 539 5.47 7.61 -30.00
CA SER A 539 5.47 8.91 -30.66
C SER A 539 5.39 10.06 -29.65
N LEU A 540 6.20 11.10 -29.83
CA LEU A 540 6.18 12.28 -28.94
C LEU A 540 4.77 12.91 -28.93
N LEU A 541 4.15 12.93 -27.77
CA LEU A 541 2.84 13.51 -27.51
C LEU A 541 2.97 14.99 -27.10
N GLY A 542 3.94 15.31 -26.24
CA GLY A 542 4.16 16.68 -25.78
C GLY A 542 5.33 16.81 -24.79
N ASN A 543 5.48 18.00 -24.23
CA ASN A 543 6.51 18.36 -23.26
C ASN A 543 5.89 19.14 -22.08
N THR A 544 6.42 18.95 -20.88
CA THR A 544 5.97 19.67 -19.67
C THR A 544 7.11 19.86 -18.68
N THR A 545 7.05 20.92 -17.86
CA THR A 545 7.97 21.10 -16.72
C THR A 545 7.38 20.58 -15.41
N LYS A 546 6.18 20.00 -15.46
CA LYS A 546 5.46 19.47 -14.30
C LYS A 546 5.65 17.96 -14.20
N LEU A 547 5.30 17.38 -13.05
CA LEU A 547 5.36 15.93 -12.80
C LEU A 547 4.08 15.19 -13.20
N PHE A 548 3.26 15.83 -14.04
CA PHE A 548 2.05 15.28 -14.60
C PHE A 548 1.84 15.76 -16.03
N TYR A 549 1.01 15.04 -16.78
CA TYR A 549 0.60 15.41 -18.13
C TYR A 549 -0.83 14.97 -18.43
N ASN A 550 -1.65 15.91 -18.90
CA ASN A 550 -3.03 15.62 -19.30
C ASN A 550 -3.08 15.16 -20.76
N VAL A 551 -3.49 13.91 -20.95
CA VAL A 551 -3.68 13.29 -22.26
C VAL A 551 -5.13 13.42 -22.66
N SER A 552 -5.40 13.95 -23.85
CA SER A 552 -6.75 14.07 -24.41
C SER A 552 -6.79 13.56 -25.86
N GLY A 553 -8.01 13.46 -26.41
CA GLY A 553 -8.22 12.99 -27.78
C GLY A 553 -7.95 11.51 -27.96
N LEU A 554 -8.11 10.72 -26.90
CA LEU A 554 -8.08 9.26 -26.94
C LEU A 554 -9.41 8.71 -27.45
N THR A 555 -9.40 7.45 -27.85
CA THR A 555 -10.58 6.70 -28.29
C THR A 555 -11.05 5.80 -27.15
N ALA A 556 -12.36 5.68 -26.95
CA ALA A 556 -12.95 4.82 -25.93
C ALA A 556 -12.55 3.36 -26.09
N ASN A 557 -12.42 2.63 -24.97
CA ASN A 557 -12.08 1.21 -24.94
C ASN A 557 -10.86 0.86 -25.80
N THR A 558 -9.81 1.69 -25.74
CA THR A 558 -8.60 1.55 -26.55
C THR A 558 -7.38 1.57 -25.63
N ALA A 559 -6.50 0.59 -25.82
CA ALA A 559 -5.23 0.50 -25.11
C ALA A 559 -4.19 1.44 -25.73
N TYR A 560 -3.41 2.12 -24.89
CA TYR A 560 -2.30 2.99 -25.26
C TYR A 560 -1.10 2.69 -24.36
N ASP A 561 0.11 2.84 -24.90
CA ASP A 561 1.35 2.79 -24.13
C ASP A 561 1.92 4.19 -23.96
N PHE A 562 2.26 4.57 -22.73
CA PHE A 562 2.90 5.84 -22.42
C PHE A 562 4.28 5.64 -21.82
N THR A 563 5.20 6.53 -22.18
CA THR A 563 6.51 6.67 -21.53
C THR A 563 6.87 8.14 -21.36
N VAL A 564 7.74 8.44 -20.40
CA VAL A 564 8.23 9.80 -20.14
C VAL A 564 9.76 9.80 -20.08
N THR A 565 10.40 10.77 -20.73
CA THR A 565 11.85 11.00 -20.65
C THR A 565 12.13 12.34 -19.99
N SER A 566 13.26 12.48 -19.31
CA SER A 566 13.78 13.77 -18.86
C SER A 566 14.49 14.47 -20.01
N VAL A 567 14.25 15.78 -20.16
CA VAL A 567 14.98 16.66 -21.06
C VAL A 567 16.11 17.32 -20.29
N LEU A 568 17.33 16.93 -20.61
CA LEU A 568 18.58 17.41 -19.98
C LEU A 568 19.24 18.48 -20.85
N SER A 569 20.32 19.08 -20.37
CA SER A 569 21.13 20.04 -21.14
C SER A 569 21.79 19.38 -22.36
N GLY A 570 21.07 19.36 -23.48
CA GLY A 570 21.57 18.87 -24.78
C GLY A 570 21.24 17.41 -25.12
N SER A 571 20.48 16.68 -24.30
CA SER A 571 20.04 15.30 -24.55
C SER A 571 18.72 14.97 -23.84
N GLU A 572 18.15 13.80 -24.15
CA GLU A 572 17.07 13.19 -23.36
C GLU A 572 17.60 11.95 -22.62
N SER A 573 17.02 11.65 -21.45
CA SER A 573 17.29 10.41 -20.71
C SER A 573 16.74 9.19 -21.43
N LEU A 574 16.98 7.99 -20.89
CA LEU A 574 16.15 6.83 -21.23
C LEU A 574 14.68 7.07 -20.81
N PRO A 575 13.72 6.35 -21.42
CA PRO A 575 12.32 6.41 -21.00
C PRO A 575 12.11 5.79 -19.62
N SER A 576 11.05 6.24 -18.95
CA SER A 576 10.46 5.60 -17.76
C SER A 576 9.98 4.16 -18.06
N ASN A 577 9.45 3.51 -17.02
CA ASN A 577 8.57 2.35 -17.21
C ASN A 577 7.44 2.68 -18.21
N ILE A 578 6.95 1.66 -18.91
CA ILE A 578 5.81 1.79 -19.82
C ILE A 578 4.54 1.77 -18.97
N CYS A 579 3.69 2.80 -19.11
CA CYS A 579 2.34 2.80 -18.57
C CYS A 579 1.36 2.39 -19.68
N SER A 580 0.97 1.12 -19.69
CA SER A 580 -0.07 0.60 -20.58
C SER A 580 -1.45 0.84 -19.96
N PHE A 581 -2.33 1.55 -20.66
CA PHE A 581 -3.65 1.91 -20.12
C PHE A 581 -4.77 1.78 -21.16
N THR A 582 -5.90 1.20 -20.77
CA THR A 582 -7.11 1.11 -21.61
C THR A 582 -8.15 2.13 -21.14
N THR A 583 -8.52 3.06 -22.01
CA THR A 583 -9.56 4.07 -21.74
C THR A 583 -10.92 3.43 -21.46
N ALA A 584 -11.78 4.13 -20.74
CA ALA A 584 -13.11 3.64 -20.40
C ALA A 584 -14.01 3.49 -21.64
N ASN A 585 -15.11 2.75 -21.48
CA ASN A 585 -16.20 2.77 -22.46
C ASN A 585 -16.88 4.15 -22.48
N THR A 586 -17.40 4.57 -23.63
CA THR A 586 -18.18 5.81 -23.73
C THR A 586 -19.37 5.77 -22.77
N PRO A 587 -19.45 6.73 -21.83
CA PRO A 587 -20.46 6.68 -20.77
C PRO A 587 -21.84 7.02 -21.32
N THR A 588 -22.87 6.44 -20.70
CA THR A 588 -24.23 6.98 -20.84
C THR A 588 -24.31 8.29 -20.08
N VAL A 589 -24.63 9.39 -20.78
CA VAL A 589 -24.74 10.72 -20.19
C VAL A 589 -26.19 11.05 -19.86
N LEU A 590 -26.44 11.47 -18.62
CA LEU A 590 -27.72 11.94 -18.12
C LEU A 590 -27.65 13.43 -17.78
N TYR A 591 -28.63 14.18 -18.25
CA TYR A 591 -28.77 15.61 -17.98
C TYR A 591 -29.91 15.84 -16.97
N PRO A 592 -29.70 16.51 -15.82
CA PRO A 592 -30.76 16.77 -14.83
C PRO A 592 -32.04 17.41 -15.40
N GLU A 593 -31.93 18.12 -16.52
CA GLU A 593 -33.04 18.76 -17.24
C GLU A 593 -34.03 17.73 -17.82
N ASP A 594 -33.54 16.55 -18.22
CA ASP A 594 -34.39 15.42 -18.64
C ASP A 594 -35.20 14.84 -17.46
N TYR A 595 -34.81 15.20 -16.24
CA TYR A 595 -35.47 14.85 -14.97
C TYR A 595 -36.21 16.04 -14.35
N GLY A 596 -36.31 17.17 -15.07
CA GLY A 596 -37.10 18.33 -14.68
C GLY A 596 -36.34 19.50 -14.05
N ALA A 597 -35.01 19.52 -14.11
CA ALA A 597 -34.23 20.68 -13.67
C ALA A 597 -34.47 21.89 -14.59
N GLU A 598 -34.60 23.09 -14.00
CA GLU A 598 -34.71 24.35 -14.75
C GLU A 598 -33.34 24.97 -15.04
N ALA A 599 -32.34 24.70 -14.20
CA ALA A 599 -30.94 25.09 -14.39
C ALA A 599 -30.74 26.61 -14.58
N ASN A 600 -31.56 27.40 -13.88
CA ASN A 600 -31.59 28.87 -13.95
C ASN A 600 -31.06 29.58 -12.68
N GLY A 601 -30.65 28.83 -11.67
CA GLY A 601 -30.16 29.34 -10.38
C GLY A 601 -31.23 29.93 -9.46
N LEU A 602 -32.51 29.82 -9.83
CA LEU A 602 -33.65 30.38 -9.07
C LEU A 602 -34.58 29.30 -8.52
N VAL A 603 -34.76 28.21 -9.25
CA VAL A 603 -35.57 27.07 -8.84
C VAL A 603 -34.68 25.97 -8.28
N LYS A 604 -35.09 25.40 -7.13
CA LYS A 604 -34.37 24.28 -6.50
C LYS A 604 -34.47 23.04 -7.38
N ASP A 605 -33.36 22.69 -8.02
CA ASP A 605 -33.20 21.56 -8.93
C ASP A 605 -32.82 20.25 -8.21
N THR A 606 -32.69 20.26 -6.87
CA THR A 606 -32.23 19.13 -6.05
C THR A 606 -32.88 17.80 -6.40
N ALA A 607 -34.22 17.77 -6.50
CA ALA A 607 -34.95 16.55 -6.81
C ALA A 607 -34.65 16.01 -8.22
N ALA A 608 -34.45 16.90 -9.20
CA ALA A 608 -34.15 16.53 -10.57
C ALA A 608 -32.70 16.04 -10.71
N ILE A 609 -31.74 16.72 -10.06
CA ILE A 609 -30.34 16.29 -10.04
C ILE A 609 -30.20 14.94 -9.33
N GLN A 610 -30.85 14.77 -8.16
CA GLN A 610 -30.83 13.50 -7.45
C GLN A 610 -31.49 12.39 -8.27
N ALA A 611 -32.59 12.65 -8.97
CA ALA A 611 -33.20 11.67 -9.86
C ALA A 611 -32.28 11.23 -11.01
N ALA A 612 -31.50 12.16 -11.57
CA ALA A 612 -30.48 11.83 -12.57
C ALA A 612 -29.34 10.97 -11.98
N ILE A 613 -28.86 11.29 -10.77
CA ILE A 613 -27.88 10.50 -10.03
C ILE A 613 -28.42 9.09 -9.76
N ASP A 614 -29.64 8.97 -9.26
CA ASP A 614 -30.28 7.71 -8.93
C ASP A 614 -30.46 6.83 -10.19
N ALA A 615 -30.81 7.45 -11.33
CA ALA A 615 -30.97 6.77 -12.61
C ALA A 615 -29.65 6.46 -13.33
N CYS A 616 -28.52 7.05 -12.90
CA CYS A 616 -27.22 6.89 -13.55
C CYS A 616 -26.79 5.40 -13.56
N PRO A 617 -26.56 4.78 -14.74
CA PRO A 617 -26.06 3.40 -14.79
C PRO A 617 -24.60 3.33 -14.33
N ALA A 618 -24.12 2.13 -14.00
CA ALA A 618 -22.71 1.92 -13.72
C ALA A 618 -21.83 2.33 -14.92
N GLY A 619 -20.76 3.08 -14.67
CA GLY A 619 -19.93 3.74 -15.67
C GLY A 619 -20.59 4.96 -16.32
N GLY A 620 -21.79 5.35 -15.88
CA GLY A 620 -22.53 6.49 -16.40
C GLY A 620 -22.02 7.84 -15.90
N LYS A 621 -22.52 8.90 -16.53
CA LYS A 621 -22.15 10.29 -16.25
C LYS A 621 -23.40 11.14 -16.05
N VAL A 622 -23.50 11.86 -14.95
CA VAL A 622 -24.46 12.96 -14.77
C VAL A 622 -23.73 14.27 -15.07
N HIS A 623 -24.25 15.07 -16.01
CA HIS A 623 -23.54 16.24 -16.54
C HIS A 623 -24.32 17.54 -16.32
N LEU A 624 -23.77 18.42 -15.49
CA LEU A 624 -24.23 19.78 -15.26
C LEU A 624 -23.51 20.69 -16.27
N GLN A 625 -24.22 21.11 -17.31
CA GLN A 625 -23.62 21.71 -18.50
C GLN A 625 -23.15 23.16 -18.27
N ALA A 626 -22.10 23.55 -19.01
CA ALA A 626 -21.60 24.92 -19.03
C ALA A 626 -22.69 25.95 -19.40
N GLY A 627 -22.62 27.13 -18.76
CA GLY A 627 -23.57 28.22 -18.97
C GLY A 627 -24.93 28.05 -18.27
N LYS A 628 -25.08 27.03 -17.43
CA LYS A 628 -26.27 26.79 -16.61
C LYS A 628 -25.93 26.87 -15.13
N THR A 629 -26.93 27.21 -14.31
CA THR A 629 -26.79 27.31 -12.86
C THR A 629 -27.85 26.43 -12.19
N PHE A 630 -27.42 25.41 -11.45
CA PHE A 630 -28.29 24.47 -10.77
C PHE A 630 -28.33 24.82 -9.29
N LEU A 631 -29.45 25.38 -8.81
CA LEU A 631 -29.64 25.66 -7.38
C LEU A 631 -30.03 24.37 -6.66
N SER A 632 -29.30 23.96 -5.63
CA SER A 632 -29.56 22.70 -4.93
C SER A 632 -29.22 22.72 -3.44
N GLY A 633 -29.99 21.98 -2.65
CA GLY A 633 -29.54 21.42 -1.37
C GLY A 633 -28.62 20.22 -1.53
N ALA A 634 -28.48 19.44 -0.45
CA ALA A 634 -27.60 18.27 -0.40
C ALA A 634 -27.91 17.22 -1.49
N LEU A 635 -26.87 16.79 -2.19
CA LEU A 635 -26.89 15.70 -3.18
C LEU A 635 -26.10 14.49 -2.66
N PHE A 636 -26.55 13.28 -3.02
CA PHE A 636 -25.95 12.03 -2.59
C PHE A 636 -25.53 11.18 -3.79
N LEU A 637 -24.22 11.02 -3.96
CA LEU A 637 -23.59 10.25 -5.03
C LEU A 637 -23.49 8.76 -4.67
N LYS A 638 -23.22 7.92 -5.66
CA LYS A 638 -23.13 6.45 -5.54
C LYS A 638 -21.94 5.89 -6.32
N SER A 639 -21.68 4.59 -6.19
CA SER A 639 -20.57 3.92 -6.88
C SER A 639 -20.70 3.96 -8.41
N ASN A 640 -19.56 3.79 -9.09
CA ASN A 640 -19.46 3.57 -10.53
C ASN A 640 -20.11 4.71 -11.35
N MET A 641 -19.84 5.97 -11.00
CA MET A 641 -20.39 7.09 -11.75
C MET A 641 -19.44 8.27 -11.85
N THR A 642 -19.70 9.13 -12.83
CA THR A 642 -19.09 10.44 -12.96
C THR A 642 -20.14 11.53 -12.73
N PHE A 643 -19.89 12.43 -11.79
CA PHE A 643 -20.65 13.66 -11.59
C PHE A 643 -19.83 14.81 -12.16
N GLN A 644 -20.17 15.24 -13.38
CA GLN A 644 -19.43 16.26 -14.14
C GLN A 644 -20.13 17.62 -14.05
N ILE A 645 -19.41 18.65 -13.63
CA ILE A 645 -19.88 20.00 -13.33
C ILE A 645 -19.08 20.99 -14.19
N ASP A 646 -19.60 21.31 -15.37
CA ASP A 646 -19.05 22.38 -16.23
C ASP A 646 -19.85 23.69 -16.11
N GLY A 647 -21.06 23.62 -15.54
CA GLY A 647 -21.86 24.79 -15.16
C GLY A 647 -21.56 25.29 -13.75
N THR A 648 -22.56 25.88 -13.10
CA THR A 648 -22.49 26.24 -11.68
C THR A 648 -23.44 25.36 -10.88
N LEU A 649 -22.92 24.63 -9.90
CA LEU A 649 -23.72 24.02 -8.84
C LEU A 649 -23.77 25.02 -7.66
N LEU A 650 -24.93 25.65 -7.48
CA LEU A 650 -25.16 26.67 -6.46
C LEU A 650 -25.89 26.05 -5.27
N GLY A 651 -25.30 26.15 -4.09
CA GLY A 651 -25.91 25.73 -2.83
C GLY A 651 -27.14 26.56 -2.49
N SER A 652 -28.14 25.92 -1.89
CA SER A 652 -29.25 26.62 -1.25
C SER A 652 -28.78 27.29 0.04
N ASP A 653 -29.36 28.43 0.40
CA ASP A 653 -29.12 29.12 1.68
C ASP A 653 -30.09 28.71 2.80
N ASP A 654 -30.98 27.75 2.53
CA ASP A 654 -31.96 27.20 3.48
C ASP A 654 -31.38 25.97 4.20
N PRO A 655 -31.10 26.04 5.53
CA PRO A 655 -30.59 24.91 6.29
C PRO A 655 -31.48 23.66 6.21
N ALA A 656 -32.78 23.81 5.92
CA ALA A 656 -33.70 22.67 5.80
C ALA A 656 -33.41 21.77 4.58
N ASP A 657 -32.66 22.27 3.61
CA ASP A 657 -32.25 21.50 2.43
C ASP A 657 -31.03 20.60 2.68
N TYR A 658 -30.44 20.69 3.87
CA TYR A 658 -29.27 19.94 4.30
C TYR A 658 -29.66 19.04 5.47
N PRO A 659 -29.77 17.72 5.27
CA PRO A 659 -30.10 16.82 6.36
C PRO A 659 -28.93 16.71 7.36
N TYR A 660 -29.21 16.23 8.57
CA TYR A 660 -28.20 16.04 9.60
C TYR A 660 -27.54 14.66 9.55
N THR A 661 -26.31 14.59 10.05
CA THR A 661 -25.60 13.38 10.43
C THR A 661 -24.92 13.56 11.79
N SER A 662 -24.85 12.49 12.58
CA SER A 662 -24.08 12.45 13.83
C SER A 662 -22.65 11.95 13.63
N LEU A 663 -22.23 11.75 12.37
CA LEU A 663 -21.12 10.86 12.02
C LEU A 663 -20.05 11.55 11.17
N ARG A 664 -19.94 12.89 11.22
CA ARG A 664 -18.99 13.66 10.39
C ARG A 664 -17.55 13.22 10.64
N PHE A 665 -17.08 13.37 11.89
CA PHE A 665 -15.84 12.74 12.34
C PHE A 665 -16.15 11.43 13.07
N PRO A 666 -15.35 10.38 12.86
CA PRO A 666 -15.51 9.09 13.56
C PRO A 666 -15.34 9.19 15.09
N TYR A 667 -14.60 10.18 15.58
CA TYR A 667 -14.34 10.46 17.00
C TYR A 667 -15.13 11.66 17.57
N TYR A 668 -16.05 12.25 16.79
CA TYR A 668 -17.04 13.20 17.32
C TYR A 668 -18.45 12.65 17.13
N ALA A 669 -18.91 11.84 18.08
CA ALA A 669 -20.29 11.36 18.12
C ALA A 669 -21.27 12.40 18.71
N SER A 670 -20.89 13.68 18.84
CA SER A 670 -21.69 14.70 19.51
C SER A 670 -22.08 15.84 18.57
N GLY A 671 -23.14 15.65 17.77
CA GLY A 671 -23.74 16.79 17.06
C GLY A 671 -24.75 16.42 15.99
N ASN A 672 -25.68 17.34 15.72
CA ASN A 672 -26.48 17.36 14.51
C ASN A 672 -25.64 18.10 13.44
N ASN A 673 -24.66 17.44 12.81
CA ASN A 673 -23.83 18.06 11.77
C ASN A 673 -24.64 18.12 10.47
N TYR A 674 -24.65 19.25 9.78
CA TYR A 674 -25.27 19.33 8.47
C TYR A 674 -24.44 18.55 7.43
N MET A 675 -25.12 17.84 6.53
CA MET A 675 -24.51 17.38 5.28
C MET A 675 -24.27 18.61 4.39
N GLY A 676 -23.20 18.63 3.60
CA GLY A 676 -23.02 19.73 2.66
C GLY A 676 -23.66 19.49 1.30
N LEU A 677 -23.14 20.18 0.29
CA LEU A 677 -23.75 20.27 -1.03
C LEU A 677 -23.58 18.98 -1.84
N VAL A 678 -22.38 18.38 -1.82
CA VAL A 678 -22.06 17.15 -2.57
C VAL A 678 -21.54 16.10 -1.61
N ASN A 679 -22.22 14.96 -1.54
CA ASN A 679 -21.93 13.93 -0.55
C ASN A 679 -21.79 12.56 -1.22
N ALA A 680 -20.66 11.90 -1.01
CA ALA A 680 -20.49 10.48 -1.28
C ALA A 680 -20.31 9.78 0.06
N TYR A 681 -21.41 9.24 0.59
CA TYR A 681 -21.42 8.67 1.93
C TYR A 681 -22.39 7.49 2.03
N ASN A 682 -21.91 6.34 2.51
CA ASN A 682 -22.77 5.16 2.74
C ASN A 682 -23.68 5.35 3.95
N ASN A 683 -24.96 5.62 3.67
CA ASN A 683 -26.05 5.78 4.62
C ASN A 683 -25.71 6.72 5.81
N TYR A 684 -25.85 8.03 5.59
CA TYR A 684 -25.53 9.08 6.56
C TYR A 684 -26.33 9.03 7.88
N ASN A 685 -27.38 8.19 7.95
CA ASN A 685 -28.24 7.97 9.13
C ASN A 685 -27.96 6.63 9.85
N ASP A 686 -26.95 5.86 9.45
CA ASP A 686 -26.62 4.58 10.06
C ASP A 686 -25.37 4.69 10.95
N PRO A 687 -25.51 4.71 12.29
CA PRO A 687 -24.37 4.69 13.20
C PRO A 687 -23.46 3.47 12.99
N ALA A 688 -23.96 2.37 12.41
CA ALA A 688 -23.14 1.21 12.07
C ALA A 688 -22.31 1.41 10.80
N SER A 689 -22.57 2.45 9.99
CA SER A 689 -21.71 2.87 8.87
C SER A 689 -20.58 3.82 9.31
N ALA A 690 -20.66 4.38 10.53
CA ALA A 690 -19.59 5.13 11.15
C ALA A 690 -18.37 4.22 11.37
N GLY A 691 -17.22 4.58 10.80
CA GLY A 691 -16.00 3.78 10.92
C GLY A 691 -16.02 2.48 10.11
N LYS A 692 -16.94 2.29 9.15
CA LYS A 692 -16.79 1.19 8.19
C LYS A 692 -15.50 1.40 7.38
N PRO A 693 -14.67 0.36 7.22
CA PRO A 693 -13.46 0.45 6.41
C PRO A 693 -13.80 0.77 4.94
N TYR A 694 -12.75 1.17 4.23
CA TYR A 694 -12.66 1.38 2.77
C TYR A 694 -13.65 0.54 1.93
N GLY A 695 -14.21 1.14 0.88
CA GLY A 695 -14.91 0.40 -0.20
C GLY A 695 -16.44 0.37 -0.13
N ALA A 696 -17.07 1.21 0.68
CA ALA A 696 -18.52 1.31 0.73
C ALA A 696 -19.13 1.95 -0.54
N ILE A 697 -18.40 2.89 -1.13
CA ILE A 697 -18.61 3.39 -2.49
C ILE A 697 -17.33 3.09 -3.27
N THR A 698 -17.43 2.76 -4.54
CA THR A 698 -16.26 2.53 -5.40
C THR A 698 -16.37 3.32 -6.70
N ASP A 699 -15.22 3.70 -7.27
CA ASP A 699 -15.10 4.20 -8.63
C ASP A 699 -15.97 5.44 -8.90
N LEU A 700 -15.63 6.52 -8.20
CA LEU A 700 -16.35 7.79 -8.27
C LEU A 700 -15.49 8.91 -8.87
N ARG A 701 -16.08 9.71 -9.75
CA ARG A 701 -15.49 10.98 -10.20
C ARG A 701 -16.43 12.14 -9.88
N ILE A 702 -15.91 13.17 -9.22
CA ILE A 702 -16.53 14.49 -9.07
C ILE A 702 -15.65 15.45 -9.85
N CYS A 703 -16.06 15.85 -11.05
CA CYS A 703 -15.16 16.56 -11.93
C CYS A 703 -15.83 17.68 -12.72
N GLY A 704 -15.04 18.41 -13.50
CA GLY A 704 -15.52 19.38 -14.48
C GLY A 704 -14.86 20.75 -14.36
N SER A 705 -15.10 21.59 -15.35
CA SER A 705 -14.50 22.93 -15.50
C SER A 705 -15.30 24.06 -14.86
N GLY A 706 -16.35 23.70 -14.12
CA GLY A 706 -17.36 24.61 -13.59
C GLY A 706 -17.05 25.14 -12.20
N VAL A 707 -18.11 25.58 -11.54
CA VAL A 707 -18.06 26.16 -10.19
C VAL A 707 -18.97 25.38 -9.24
N ILE A 708 -18.43 24.96 -8.11
CA ILE A 708 -19.21 24.55 -6.93
C ILE A 708 -19.23 25.73 -5.98
N ASN A 709 -20.40 26.31 -5.77
CA ASN A 709 -20.60 27.47 -4.92
C ASN A 709 -21.46 27.08 -3.72
N GLY A 710 -20.90 27.02 -2.52
CA GLY A 710 -21.63 26.66 -1.29
C GLY A 710 -22.64 27.71 -0.80
N CYS A 711 -22.74 28.85 -1.50
CA CYS A 711 -23.66 29.97 -1.21
C CYS A 711 -23.41 30.70 0.13
N TYR A 712 -22.28 30.44 0.81
CA TYR A 712 -21.88 31.18 2.00
C TYR A 712 -21.42 32.61 1.65
N GLY A 713 -22.26 33.61 1.94
CA GLY A 713 -21.92 35.03 1.75
C GLY A 713 -22.21 35.60 0.37
N TYR A 714 -23.09 34.97 -0.42
CA TYR A 714 -23.51 35.50 -1.71
C TYR A 714 -24.46 36.70 -1.56
N ASP A 715 -23.99 37.91 -1.90
CA ASP A 715 -24.86 39.04 -2.25
C ASP A 715 -25.06 39.06 -3.77
N ALA A 716 -26.30 38.89 -4.23
CA ALA A 716 -26.65 38.98 -5.65
C ALA A 716 -26.36 40.37 -6.27
N ALA A 717 -26.13 41.40 -5.44
CA ALA A 717 -25.80 42.76 -5.89
C ALA A 717 -24.28 43.05 -5.97
N ASP A 718 -23.43 42.30 -5.27
CA ASP A 718 -21.97 42.47 -5.29
C ASP A 718 -21.24 41.15 -4.92
N PRO A 719 -20.81 40.35 -5.92
CA PRO A 719 -20.14 39.07 -5.70
C PRO A 719 -18.71 39.20 -5.12
N HIS A 720 -18.23 40.40 -4.78
CA HIS A 720 -16.88 40.62 -4.25
C HIS A 720 -16.83 41.32 -2.88
N THR A 721 -17.96 41.62 -2.25
CA THR A 721 -17.94 42.13 -0.87
C THR A 721 -18.05 40.99 0.13
N VAL A 722 -16.90 40.66 0.74
CA VAL A 722 -16.78 39.89 1.97
C VAL A 722 -17.65 40.56 3.04
N LEU A 723 -18.83 40.00 3.30
CA LEU A 723 -19.58 40.32 4.51
C LEU A 723 -18.79 39.82 5.72
N ASP A 724 -18.80 40.63 6.77
CA ASP A 724 -18.28 40.29 8.09
C ASP A 724 -18.66 38.85 8.49
N HIS A 725 -17.66 38.09 8.96
CA HIS A 725 -17.68 36.67 9.37
C HIS A 725 -18.90 36.21 10.22
N GLU A 726 -19.68 37.14 10.77
CA GLU A 726 -20.90 36.86 11.56
C GLU A 726 -22.23 37.08 10.81
N ASN A 727 -22.24 37.42 9.51
CA ASN A 727 -23.46 37.88 8.80
C ASN A 727 -23.75 37.21 7.43
N THR A 728 -23.61 35.89 7.30
CA THR A 728 -24.12 35.14 6.13
C THR A 728 -25.19 34.13 6.57
N THR A 729 -26.26 33.96 5.77
CA THR A 729 -27.50 33.30 6.22
C THR A 729 -27.32 31.84 6.57
N LEU A 730 -26.61 31.04 5.75
CA LEU A 730 -26.55 29.59 5.92
C LEU A 730 -25.64 29.17 7.10
N GLY A 731 -24.34 29.44 7.05
CA GLY A 731 -23.41 28.99 8.10
C GLY A 731 -23.67 29.64 9.46
N TYR A 732 -24.19 30.87 9.51
CA TYR A 732 -24.71 31.45 10.76
C TYR A 732 -25.98 30.73 11.22
N ALA A 733 -26.94 30.43 10.33
CA ALA A 733 -28.15 29.70 10.74
C ALA A 733 -27.82 28.30 11.25
N GLU A 734 -26.93 27.58 10.58
CA GLU A 734 -26.44 26.28 11.02
C GLU A 734 -25.76 26.38 12.40
N SER A 735 -24.85 27.35 12.56
CA SER A 735 -24.16 27.59 13.84
C SER A 735 -25.10 28.07 14.95
N ALA A 736 -26.09 28.90 14.66
CA ALA A 736 -27.06 29.39 15.64
C ALA A 736 -28.02 28.29 16.10
N LEU A 737 -28.31 27.31 15.23
CA LEU A 737 -29.17 26.18 15.57
C LEU A 737 -28.44 25.12 16.39
N HIS A 738 -27.17 24.83 16.07
CA HIS A 738 -26.47 23.67 16.62
C HIS A 738 -25.02 23.91 17.09
N GLY A 739 -24.45 25.10 16.96
CA GLY A 739 -23.07 25.44 17.33
C GLY A 739 -22.11 25.47 16.13
N GLU A 740 -20.98 26.19 16.27
CA GLU A 740 -20.05 26.52 15.17
C GLU A 740 -19.40 25.33 14.46
N THR A 741 -19.28 24.18 15.14
CA THR A 741 -18.63 22.96 14.63
C THR A 741 -19.57 22.00 13.88
N ASN A 742 -20.82 22.41 13.65
CA ASN A 742 -21.86 21.55 13.09
C ASN A 742 -22.27 21.95 11.67
N ARG A 743 -21.54 22.89 11.03
CA ARG A 743 -21.78 23.32 9.65
C ARG A 743 -21.41 22.21 8.65
N GLY A 744 -21.95 22.29 7.44
CA GLY A 744 -21.73 21.27 6.40
C GLY A 744 -20.45 21.48 5.57
N ASP A 745 -19.67 20.41 5.37
CA ASP A 745 -18.54 20.40 4.43
C ASP A 745 -19.03 20.43 2.99
N MET A 746 -18.54 21.34 2.14
CA MET A 746 -19.12 21.53 0.81
C MET A 746 -19.09 20.26 -0.06
N VAL A 747 -17.96 19.56 -0.10
CA VAL A 747 -17.80 18.25 -0.73
C VAL A 747 -17.32 17.24 0.30
N THR A 748 -18.17 16.29 0.67
CA THR A 748 -17.83 15.19 1.59
C THR A 748 -17.68 13.87 0.83
N VAL A 749 -16.52 13.25 0.92
CA VAL A 749 -16.25 11.92 0.38
C VAL A 749 -15.84 11.00 1.52
N LYS A 750 -16.64 9.97 1.79
CA LYS A 750 -16.42 9.11 2.95
C LYS A 750 -16.62 7.64 2.65
N GLY A 751 -15.63 6.82 3.00
CA GLY A 751 -15.70 5.36 2.82
C GLY A 751 -15.55 4.92 1.36
N VAL A 752 -14.80 5.67 0.54
CA VAL A 752 -14.75 5.47 -0.92
C VAL A 752 -13.42 4.84 -1.35
N ASN A 753 -13.48 3.81 -2.19
CA ASN A 753 -12.30 3.31 -2.91
C ASN A 753 -12.30 3.85 -4.33
N ASN A 754 -11.16 4.35 -4.78
CA ASN A 754 -10.98 4.92 -6.11
C ASN A 754 -11.87 6.15 -6.29
N VAL A 755 -11.34 7.33 -5.99
CA VAL A 755 -12.06 8.59 -6.16
C VAL A 755 -11.19 9.65 -6.84
N TYR A 756 -11.80 10.39 -7.76
CA TYR A 756 -11.22 11.59 -8.36
C TYR A 756 -12.09 12.81 -8.04
N VAL A 757 -11.48 13.88 -7.54
CA VAL A 757 -12.10 15.20 -7.38
C VAL A 757 -11.27 16.24 -8.13
N GLY A 758 -11.81 16.86 -9.19
CA GLY A 758 -10.95 17.74 -9.98
C GLY A 758 -11.45 18.27 -11.32
N GLY A 759 -10.68 19.19 -11.91
CA GLY A 759 -11.02 19.86 -13.17
C GLY A 759 -10.61 19.13 -14.46
N TRP A 760 -9.81 18.07 -14.35
CA TRP A 760 -9.31 17.25 -15.44
C TRP A 760 -8.36 17.97 -16.40
N ASN A 761 -8.89 18.72 -17.38
CA ASN A 761 -8.14 19.50 -18.37
C ASN A 761 -8.30 21.01 -18.17
N ASP A 762 -9.15 21.40 -17.23
CA ASP A 762 -9.43 22.77 -16.82
C ASP A 762 -9.51 22.79 -15.29
N THR A 763 -10.00 23.87 -14.70
CA THR A 763 -10.06 24.02 -13.24
C THR A 763 -11.48 23.87 -12.71
N LEU A 764 -11.69 22.96 -11.76
CA LEU A 764 -12.91 22.94 -10.95
C LEU A 764 -12.75 23.99 -9.85
N THR A 765 -13.60 25.02 -9.86
CA THR A 765 -13.52 26.11 -8.88
C THR A 765 -14.51 25.89 -7.73
N LEU A 766 -14.02 25.99 -6.50
CA LEU A 766 -14.78 25.76 -5.27
C LEU A 766 -14.76 27.05 -4.45
N VAL A 767 -15.94 27.62 -4.20
CA VAL A 767 -16.09 28.92 -3.52
C VAL A 767 -17.18 28.88 -2.47
N TYR A 768 -17.05 29.74 -1.46
CA TYR A 768 -18.11 29.99 -0.48
C TYR A 768 -18.64 28.74 0.26
N PRO A 769 -17.79 27.82 0.77
CA PRO A 769 -18.25 26.71 1.61
C PRO A 769 -18.86 27.22 2.93
N ALA A 770 -19.77 26.44 3.51
CA ALA A 770 -20.27 26.72 4.86
C ALA A 770 -19.22 26.41 5.93
N GLU A 771 -18.37 25.40 5.71
CA GLU A 771 -17.20 25.05 6.54
C GLU A 771 -16.03 24.58 5.67
N HIS A 772 -15.57 23.32 5.78
CA HIS A 772 -14.48 22.83 4.94
C HIS A 772 -14.92 22.69 3.48
N THR A 773 -13.97 22.83 2.56
CA THR A 773 -14.26 22.80 1.12
C THR A 773 -14.34 21.36 0.60
N ILE A 774 -13.24 20.62 0.65
CA ILE A 774 -13.16 19.21 0.25
C ILE A 774 -12.75 18.39 1.48
N PHE A 775 -13.63 17.52 1.94
CA PHE A 775 -13.42 16.68 3.10
C PHE A 775 -13.47 15.20 2.71
N ILE A 776 -12.32 14.54 2.75
CA ILE A 776 -12.15 13.14 2.36
C ILE A 776 -11.81 12.33 3.62
N SER A 777 -12.56 11.27 3.90
CA SER A 777 -12.32 10.43 5.08
C SER A 777 -12.55 8.94 4.83
N TYR A 778 -11.76 8.04 5.45
CA TYR A 778 -11.89 6.59 5.21
C TYR A 778 -11.86 6.22 3.74
N CYS A 779 -10.99 6.86 2.97
CA CYS A 779 -10.87 6.58 1.54
C CYS A 779 -9.55 5.89 1.24
N ASN A 780 -9.58 5.02 0.23
CA ASN A 780 -8.38 4.43 -0.35
C ASN A 780 -8.29 4.87 -1.81
N ASP A 781 -7.08 5.14 -2.31
CA ASP A 781 -6.84 5.51 -3.71
C ASP A 781 -7.58 6.79 -4.12
N VAL A 782 -7.09 7.91 -3.60
CA VAL A 782 -7.69 9.24 -3.80
C VAL A 782 -6.85 10.07 -4.78
N THR A 783 -7.52 10.74 -5.71
CA THR A 783 -6.91 11.79 -6.55
C THR A 783 -7.67 13.10 -6.38
N VAL A 784 -6.97 14.17 -6.03
CA VAL A 784 -7.46 15.55 -6.10
C VAL A 784 -6.55 16.33 -7.04
N ALA A 785 -7.08 16.81 -8.16
CA ALA A 785 -6.28 17.48 -9.16
C ALA A 785 -7.01 18.62 -9.83
N ASP A 786 -6.28 19.66 -10.25
CA ASP A 786 -6.86 20.77 -11.00
C ASP A 786 -8.05 21.45 -10.28
N VAL A 787 -7.97 21.58 -8.94
CA VAL A 787 -8.96 22.33 -8.15
C VAL A 787 -8.45 23.73 -7.84
N ASN A 788 -9.37 24.70 -7.78
CA ASN A 788 -9.11 26.03 -7.24
C ASN A 788 -10.08 26.29 -6.08
N CYS A 789 -9.58 26.25 -4.85
CA CYS A 789 -10.35 26.61 -3.66
C CYS A 789 -10.12 28.09 -3.34
N ASP A 790 -11.09 28.95 -3.66
CA ASP A 790 -11.07 30.38 -3.37
C ASP A 790 -12.09 30.68 -2.27
N THR A 791 -11.64 30.55 -1.02
CA THR A 791 -12.49 30.50 0.18
C THR A 791 -12.00 31.40 1.31
N PHE A 792 -10.95 32.21 1.10
CA PHE A 792 -10.49 33.19 2.07
C PHE A 792 -11.53 34.31 2.33
N ASP A 793 -11.89 34.69 3.56
CA ASP A 793 -11.43 34.23 4.88
C ASP A 793 -12.54 33.50 5.65
N ILE A 794 -13.14 32.48 5.03
CA ILE A 794 -14.24 31.72 5.65
C ILE A 794 -13.71 30.93 6.84
N HIS A 795 -14.34 31.11 8.00
CA HIS A 795 -13.94 30.42 9.24
C HIS A 795 -14.04 28.89 9.08
N ASN A 796 -12.92 28.19 9.29
CA ASN A 796 -12.72 26.75 9.00
C ASN A 796 -12.89 26.37 7.52
N GLY A 797 -12.73 27.36 6.63
CA GLY A 797 -12.79 27.24 5.18
C GLY A 797 -11.55 26.59 4.59
N ASP A 798 -11.12 25.46 5.14
CA ASP A 798 -9.98 24.67 4.67
C ASP A 798 -10.15 24.27 3.20
N GLY A 799 -9.05 24.10 2.49
CA GLY A 799 -9.06 23.65 1.08
C GLY A 799 -9.37 22.15 0.98
N VAL A 800 -8.35 21.32 1.16
CA VAL A 800 -8.49 19.85 1.16
C VAL A 800 -8.13 19.31 2.53
N ASN A 801 -9.06 18.56 3.12
CA ASN A 801 -8.84 17.75 4.31
C ASN A 801 -8.79 16.28 3.93
N LEU A 802 -7.64 15.63 4.16
CA LEU A 802 -7.56 14.18 4.20
C LEU A 802 -7.64 13.72 5.65
N CYS A 803 -8.64 12.91 5.94
CA CYS A 803 -8.80 12.25 7.22
C CYS A 803 -8.70 10.74 7.05
N THR A 804 -7.94 10.02 7.88
CA THR A 804 -7.98 8.53 7.91
C THR A 804 -7.99 7.88 6.50
N THR A 805 -6.97 8.14 5.69
CA THR A 805 -6.94 7.86 4.24
C THR A 805 -5.64 7.13 3.89
N ASP A 806 -5.75 6.06 3.10
CA ASP A 806 -4.60 5.34 2.57
C ASP A 806 -4.43 5.65 1.07
N THR A 807 -3.25 6.13 0.70
CA THR A 807 -2.88 6.50 -0.68
C THR A 807 -3.70 7.66 -1.25
N ALA A 808 -3.04 8.81 -1.42
CA ALA A 808 -3.66 9.99 -2.04
C ALA A 808 -2.69 10.81 -2.87
N TYR A 809 -3.16 11.36 -3.99
CA TYR A 809 -2.43 12.26 -4.86
C TYR A 809 -3.14 13.61 -4.93
N ILE A 810 -2.48 14.68 -4.49
CA ILE A 810 -2.99 16.05 -4.59
C ILE A 810 -2.04 16.85 -5.48
N PHE A 811 -2.50 17.30 -6.64
CA PHE A 811 -1.60 18.01 -7.55
C PHE A 811 -2.26 19.06 -8.44
N ASN A 812 -1.42 19.92 -9.01
CA ASN A 812 -1.82 21.00 -9.93
C ASN A 812 -3.01 21.85 -9.42
N SER A 813 -3.06 22.08 -8.11
CA SER A 813 -4.20 22.70 -7.46
C SER A 813 -3.82 24.02 -6.78
N GLN A 814 -4.79 24.93 -6.71
CA GLN A 814 -4.64 26.27 -6.17
C GLN A 814 -5.51 26.45 -4.94
N PHE A 815 -4.96 27.07 -3.89
CA PHE A 815 -5.64 27.25 -2.62
C PHE A 815 -5.46 28.66 -2.10
N ASP A 816 -6.55 29.38 -1.90
CA ASP A 816 -6.62 30.67 -1.22
C ASP A 816 -7.74 30.59 -0.18
N THR A 817 -7.41 30.10 1.02
CA THR A 817 -8.37 29.50 1.95
C THR A 817 -8.49 30.27 3.25
N GLY A 818 -9.66 30.20 3.91
CA GLY A 818 -9.86 30.84 5.22
C GLY A 818 -9.23 30.10 6.40
N ASP A 819 -8.82 28.84 6.19
CA ASP A 819 -8.01 28.09 7.16
C ASP A 819 -6.89 27.32 6.42
N ASP A 820 -6.50 26.15 6.89
CA ASP A 820 -5.43 25.33 6.30
C ASP A 820 -5.72 25.00 4.81
N CYS A 821 -4.73 25.20 3.92
CA CYS A 821 -4.92 24.95 2.49
C CYS A 821 -5.04 23.45 2.20
N ILE A 822 -4.07 22.67 2.68
CA ILE A 822 -4.01 21.22 2.54
C ILE A 822 -3.72 20.64 3.92
N ASN A 823 -4.69 19.93 4.49
CA ASN A 823 -4.64 19.46 5.88
C ASN A 823 -4.77 17.94 5.99
N MET A 824 -3.91 17.35 6.82
CA MET A 824 -3.86 15.91 7.09
C MET A 824 -4.26 15.62 8.54
N ASN A 825 -5.30 14.81 8.74
CA ASN A 825 -5.86 14.48 10.05
C ASN A 825 -6.03 12.95 10.25
N ALA A 826 -5.43 12.38 11.28
CA ALA A 826 -5.52 10.97 11.61
C ALA A 826 -6.21 10.75 12.97
N GLY A 827 -7.31 11.45 13.23
CA GLY A 827 -8.10 11.29 14.46
C GLY A 827 -7.50 11.87 15.74
N GLN A 828 -8.24 11.76 16.85
CA GLN A 828 -7.89 12.43 18.11
C GLN A 828 -7.94 11.53 19.32
N GLY A 829 -6.98 11.75 20.23
CA GLY A 829 -6.96 11.13 21.54
C GLY A 829 -7.00 9.60 21.51
N LEU A 830 -7.50 9.02 22.60
CA LEU A 830 -7.56 7.57 22.77
C LEU A 830 -8.45 6.89 21.73
N GLU A 831 -9.52 7.56 21.28
CA GLU A 831 -10.42 7.03 20.27
C GLU A 831 -9.71 6.89 18.93
N GLY A 832 -9.01 7.93 18.46
CA GLY A 832 -8.21 7.87 17.24
C GLY A 832 -7.06 6.86 17.32
N VAL A 833 -6.36 6.78 18.46
CA VAL A 833 -5.31 5.75 18.66
C VAL A 833 -5.90 4.34 18.62
N THR A 834 -7.08 4.12 19.21
CA THR A 834 -7.74 2.81 19.25
C THR A 834 -8.24 2.40 17.87
N GLU A 835 -8.75 3.36 17.11
CA GLU A 835 -9.21 3.15 15.74
C GLU A 835 -8.06 2.82 14.80
N ASN A 836 -6.90 3.46 14.98
CA ASN A 836 -5.66 3.14 14.29
C ASN A 836 -5.76 3.14 12.75
N VAL A 837 -6.48 4.12 12.20
CA VAL A 837 -6.54 4.36 10.74
C VAL A 837 -5.70 5.60 10.40
N PRO A 838 -4.46 5.43 9.90
CA PRO A 838 -3.56 6.54 9.62
C PRO A 838 -4.03 7.38 8.42
N VAL A 839 -3.37 8.53 8.23
CA VAL A 839 -3.22 9.12 6.90
C VAL A 839 -1.84 8.72 6.40
N GLN A 840 -1.75 7.96 5.30
CA GLN A 840 -0.48 7.44 4.80
C GLN A 840 -0.41 7.39 3.28
N ASN A 841 0.80 7.26 2.74
CA ASN A 841 1.04 7.14 1.30
C ASN A 841 0.53 8.35 0.49
N VAL A 842 0.66 9.56 1.05
CA VAL A 842 0.17 10.78 0.40
C VAL A 842 1.28 11.46 -0.39
N ARG A 843 0.97 11.83 -1.64
CA ARG A 843 1.84 12.66 -2.48
C ARG A 843 1.15 14.00 -2.82
N VAL A 844 1.77 15.10 -2.43
CA VAL A 844 1.32 16.46 -2.77
C VAL A 844 2.36 17.11 -3.67
N PHE A 845 1.98 17.53 -4.88
CA PHE A 845 2.96 18.10 -5.79
C PHE A 845 2.41 19.11 -6.79
N ASN A 846 3.26 20.04 -7.24
CA ASN A 846 2.86 21.09 -8.19
C ASN A 846 1.63 21.90 -7.75
N CYS A 847 1.41 22.07 -6.44
CA CYS A 847 0.36 22.91 -5.90
C CYS A 847 0.86 24.33 -5.59
N ASP A 848 -0.02 25.30 -5.71
CA ASP A 848 0.22 26.69 -5.35
C ASP A 848 -0.76 27.11 -4.25
N THR A 849 -0.25 27.65 -3.15
CA THR A 849 -1.11 28.24 -2.10
C THR A 849 -0.88 29.73 -2.00
N TYR A 850 -1.94 30.43 -1.60
CA TYR A 850 -1.99 31.87 -1.31
C TYR A 850 -2.30 32.06 0.19
N ARG A 851 -3.40 32.72 0.56
CA ARG A 851 -3.75 32.89 1.98
C ARG A 851 -4.26 31.56 2.56
N GLY A 852 -4.17 31.46 3.88
CA GLY A 852 -4.56 30.27 4.65
C GLY A 852 -3.73 30.11 5.91
N HIS A 853 -4.13 29.19 6.78
CA HIS A 853 -3.47 28.88 8.07
C HIS A 853 -2.28 27.92 7.96
N GLY A 854 -1.93 27.53 6.74
CA GLY A 854 -0.78 26.73 6.39
C GLY A 854 -0.90 26.22 4.95
N GLY A 855 0.19 26.26 4.18
CA GLY A 855 0.21 25.70 2.82
C GLY A 855 0.07 24.18 2.84
N TYR A 856 0.93 23.51 3.60
CA TYR A 856 0.81 22.09 3.94
C TYR A 856 0.72 21.92 5.46
N VAL A 857 -0.31 21.21 5.92
CA VAL A 857 -0.66 21.10 7.34
C VAL A 857 -0.85 19.67 7.79
N ILE A 858 -0.29 19.36 8.96
CA ILE A 858 -0.58 18.15 9.71
C ILE A 858 -1.28 18.54 11.00
N GLY A 859 -2.47 17.99 11.19
CA GLY A 859 -3.22 18.02 12.42
C GLY A 859 -4.19 19.20 12.56
N SER A 860 -4.73 19.43 13.75
CA SER A 860 -4.21 18.93 15.01
C SER A 860 -4.60 17.50 15.36
N PHE A 861 -5.37 16.82 14.53
CA PHE A 861 -5.88 15.48 14.84
C PHE A 861 -4.87 14.47 14.27
N THR A 862 -4.00 13.90 15.10
CA THR A 862 -2.84 13.11 14.63
C THR A 862 -2.75 11.74 15.32
N ALA A 863 -3.79 11.32 16.02
CA ALA A 863 -3.76 10.19 16.95
C ALA A 863 -3.31 8.87 16.32
N ALA A 864 -3.81 8.54 15.14
CA ALA A 864 -3.50 7.34 14.37
C ALA A 864 -2.31 7.50 13.42
N TRP A 865 -1.55 8.59 13.54
CA TRP A 865 -0.41 8.98 12.69
C TRP A 865 -0.76 9.51 11.29
N VAL A 866 -0.08 10.60 10.94
CA VAL A 866 0.15 11.01 9.55
C VAL A 866 1.55 10.54 9.17
N GLN A 867 1.71 9.74 8.12
CA GLN A 867 2.99 9.11 7.82
C GLN A 867 3.25 8.84 6.34
N ASP A 868 4.48 8.46 6.00
CA ASP A 868 4.86 7.88 4.69
C ASP A 868 4.42 8.73 3.51
N SER A 869 4.75 10.02 3.55
CA SER A 869 4.21 11.00 2.60
C SER A 869 5.30 11.87 1.97
N LEU A 870 5.06 12.30 0.74
CA LEU A 870 5.98 13.13 -0.06
C LEU A 870 5.28 14.42 -0.52
N ILE A 871 5.86 15.55 -0.20
CA ILE A 871 5.39 16.88 -0.60
C ILE A 871 6.50 17.54 -1.40
N GLU A 872 6.26 17.80 -2.69
CA GLU A 872 7.30 18.28 -3.59
C GLU A 872 6.85 19.28 -4.66
N ASP A 873 7.76 20.11 -5.17
CA ASP A 873 7.49 21.09 -6.24
C ASP A 873 6.26 21.99 -5.99
N CYS A 874 6.00 22.32 -4.73
CA CYS A 874 4.91 23.19 -4.34
C CYS A 874 5.42 24.61 -4.09
N THR A 875 4.55 25.60 -4.29
CA THR A 875 4.83 26.97 -3.85
C THR A 875 3.78 27.44 -2.85
N PHE A 876 4.21 27.74 -1.64
CA PHE A 876 3.37 28.25 -0.57
C PHE A 876 3.60 29.76 -0.42
N ARG A 877 2.65 30.58 -0.89
CA ARG A 877 2.80 32.05 -0.86
C ARG A 877 1.84 32.67 0.13
N ASN A 878 2.30 33.43 1.09
CA ASN A 878 1.39 34.17 1.95
C ASN A 878 1.93 35.55 2.32
N ASN A 879 1.66 36.50 1.42
CA ASN A 879 2.07 37.89 1.53
C ASN A 879 1.02 38.79 2.23
N ASP A 880 -0.07 38.22 2.73
CA ASP A 880 -1.08 38.97 3.48
C ASP A 880 -0.68 39.05 4.96
N PRO A 881 -0.25 40.23 5.47
CA PRO A 881 0.19 40.37 6.86
C PRO A 881 -0.94 40.21 7.88
N TYR A 882 -2.21 40.19 7.43
CA TYR A 882 -3.38 39.97 8.29
C TYR A 882 -3.81 38.51 8.34
N SER A 883 -3.30 37.66 7.45
CA SER A 883 -3.53 36.22 7.53
C SER A 883 -2.78 35.62 8.73
N ASN A 884 -3.25 34.50 9.27
CA ASN A 884 -2.57 33.78 10.36
C ASN A 884 -1.61 32.68 9.83
N GLY A 885 -1.08 32.86 8.61
CA GLY A 885 -0.57 31.75 7.81
C GLY A 885 0.89 31.38 7.97
N TYR A 886 1.12 30.09 7.71
CA TYR A 886 2.40 29.39 7.77
C TYR A 886 2.73 28.79 6.40
N GLY A 887 4.00 28.47 6.14
CA GLY A 887 4.35 27.67 4.96
C GLY A 887 4.00 26.20 5.17
N ILE A 888 4.84 25.49 5.93
CA ILE A 888 4.58 24.13 6.40
C ILE A 888 4.26 24.17 7.89
N ARG A 889 3.16 23.55 8.30
CA ARG A 889 2.70 23.55 9.69
C ARG A 889 2.39 22.12 10.16
N MET A 890 3.00 21.69 11.25
CA MET A 890 2.66 20.43 11.90
C MET A 890 2.30 20.71 13.36
N LYS A 891 1.05 20.41 13.72
CA LYS A 891 0.47 20.72 15.04
C LYS A 891 -0.07 19.44 15.68
N THR A 892 0.32 19.18 16.93
CA THR A 892 -0.22 18.10 17.76
C THR A 892 -0.20 18.50 19.24
N GLY A 893 -0.85 17.74 20.12
CA GLY A 893 -1.06 18.11 21.52
C GLY A 893 -0.74 17.00 22.53
N ASN A 894 -0.62 17.39 23.80
CA ASN A 894 -0.22 16.52 24.93
C ASN A 894 -1.16 15.34 25.20
N ASN A 895 -2.37 15.39 24.66
CA ASN A 895 -3.40 14.39 24.91
C ASN A 895 -3.77 13.59 23.66
N ASN A 896 -3.12 13.86 22.53
CA ASN A 896 -3.60 13.37 21.24
C ASN A 896 -3.15 11.96 20.90
N GLY A 897 -1.97 11.54 21.35
CA GLY A 897 -1.28 10.37 20.80
C GLY A 897 -0.84 10.58 19.35
N GLY A 898 -0.13 9.59 18.80
CA GLY A 898 0.33 9.59 17.41
C GLY A 898 1.24 10.76 17.08
N GLY A 899 1.05 11.37 15.90
CA GLY A 899 1.98 12.36 15.39
C GLY A 899 2.08 12.47 13.87
N GLY A 900 3.19 13.04 13.42
CA GLY A 900 3.62 13.03 12.02
C GLY A 900 5.01 12.40 11.87
N ARG A 901 5.17 11.37 11.01
CA ARG A 901 6.48 10.71 10.83
C ARG A 901 6.79 10.25 9.42
N ARG A 902 8.07 10.18 9.04
CA ARG A 902 8.52 9.73 7.70
C ARG A 902 7.89 10.54 6.56
N ILE A 903 7.86 11.85 6.74
CA ILE A 903 7.31 12.79 5.77
C ILE A 903 8.45 13.56 5.13
N THR A 904 8.56 13.50 3.82
CA THR A 904 9.56 14.25 3.05
C THR A 904 8.91 15.46 2.42
N CYS A 905 9.37 16.65 2.79
CA CYS A 905 9.05 17.91 2.13
C CYS A 905 10.28 18.34 1.33
N ARG A 906 10.18 18.46 0.00
CA ARG A 906 11.32 18.84 -0.84
C ARG A 906 10.99 19.76 -2.00
N ASP A 907 11.94 20.57 -2.44
CA ASP A 907 11.77 21.43 -3.63
C ASP A 907 10.56 22.38 -3.49
N ILE A 908 10.38 22.94 -2.29
CA ILE A 908 9.26 23.82 -1.96
C ILE A 908 9.75 25.26 -1.90
N ILE A 909 8.98 26.16 -2.50
CA ILE A 909 9.17 27.60 -2.34
C ILE A 909 8.14 28.11 -1.34
N ILE A 910 8.60 28.78 -0.30
CA ILE A 910 7.78 29.49 0.68
C ILE A 910 8.08 30.99 0.52
N ASP A 911 7.12 31.74 -0.01
CA ASP A 911 7.28 33.17 -0.33
C ASP A 911 6.18 33.99 0.33
N GLY A 912 6.53 34.59 1.46
CA GLY A 912 5.57 35.23 2.35
C GLY A 912 4.99 34.21 3.33
N SER A 913 5.12 34.50 4.61
CA SER A 913 4.26 33.92 5.64
C SER A 913 4.05 34.95 6.74
N ALA A 914 2.80 35.22 7.10
CA ALA A 914 2.48 36.13 8.19
C ALA A 914 2.99 35.65 9.55
N LYS A 915 3.34 34.36 9.68
CA LYS A 915 4.02 33.78 10.85
C LYS A 915 5.31 33.08 10.46
N GLN A 916 5.34 31.75 10.51
CA GLN A 916 6.56 30.98 10.29
C GLN A 916 6.56 30.20 8.97
N GLY A 917 7.73 30.14 8.34
CA GLY A 917 7.95 29.32 7.14
C GLY A 917 7.72 27.84 7.43
N ILE A 918 8.39 27.29 8.45
CA ILE A 918 8.16 25.93 8.96
C ILE A 918 7.81 26.01 10.44
N HIS A 919 6.69 25.40 10.85
CA HIS A 919 6.18 25.44 12.21
C HIS A 919 5.85 24.04 12.73
N LEU A 920 6.63 23.53 13.68
CA LEU A 920 6.38 22.26 14.37
C LEU A 920 6.00 22.54 15.82
N TYR A 921 4.79 22.15 16.22
CA TYR A 921 4.22 22.50 17.51
C TYR A 921 3.53 21.31 18.17
N SER A 922 4.13 20.75 19.21
CA SER A 922 3.60 19.58 19.94
C SER A 922 2.82 19.92 21.22
N ASN A 923 2.52 21.20 21.46
CA ASN A 923 1.77 21.67 22.62
C ASN A 923 0.43 22.32 22.24
N TYR A 924 -0.19 21.84 21.16
CA TYR A 924 -1.47 22.33 20.69
C TYR A 924 -2.56 21.97 21.69
N ASN A 925 -3.28 22.98 22.18
CA ASN A 925 -4.30 22.82 23.22
C ASN A 925 -5.63 22.39 22.60
N ALA A 926 -5.71 21.14 22.16
CA ALA A 926 -6.97 20.50 21.80
C ALA A 926 -7.54 19.76 23.02
N SER A 927 -8.84 19.93 23.26
CA SER A 927 -9.55 19.45 24.46
C SER A 927 -10.92 18.88 24.06
N GLY A 928 -11.55 18.08 24.93
CA GLY A 928 -12.86 17.46 24.66
C GLY A 928 -12.83 15.97 24.31
N TYR A 929 -11.66 15.32 24.39
CA TYR A 929 -11.47 13.90 24.12
C TYR A 929 -10.62 13.23 25.21
N THR A 930 -10.69 11.90 25.28
CA THR A 930 -9.89 11.09 26.22
C THR A 930 -8.42 11.12 25.82
N SER A 931 -7.52 11.43 26.77
CA SER A 931 -6.09 11.54 26.50
C SER A 931 -5.46 10.20 26.10
N ALA A 932 -4.66 10.22 25.03
CA ALA A 932 -3.77 9.12 24.61
C ALA A 932 -2.29 9.39 24.90
N GLY A 933 -1.98 10.44 25.67
CA GLY A 933 -0.62 10.93 25.85
C GLY A 933 -0.15 11.87 24.74
N PRO A 934 1.14 12.27 24.75
CA PRO A 934 1.65 13.32 23.88
C PRO A 934 1.78 12.84 22.44
N GLY A 935 1.35 13.68 21.49
CA GLY A 935 1.69 13.51 20.08
C GLY A 935 3.14 13.93 19.80
N GLN A 936 3.73 13.37 18.75
CA GLN A 936 5.15 13.56 18.42
C GLN A 936 5.40 13.80 16.92
N PHE A 937 6.58 14.32 16.59
CA PHE A 937 7.05 14.42 15.20
C PHE A 937 8.43 13.77 15.10
N SER A 938 8.61 12.80 14.20
CA SER A 938 9.85 12.03 14.08
C SER A 938 10.16 11.59 12.66
N GLY A 939 11.44 11.58 12.25
CA GLY A 939 11.84 11.11 10.92
C GLY A 939 11.29 11.93 9.74
N ASN A 940 10.95 13.21 9.94
CA ASN A 940 10.49 14.10 8.86
C ASN A 940 11.71 14.80 8.22
N ILE A 941 11.73 14.91 6.89
CA ILE A 941 12.83 15.45 6.10
C ILE A 941 12.37 16.74 5.41
N PHE A 942 13.17 17.80 5.51
CA PHE A 942 12.98 19.05 4.79
C PHE A 942 14.22 19.31 3.92
N LYS A 943 14.08 19.26 2.59
CA LYS A 943 15.20 19.34 1.64
C LYS A 943 14.94 20.36 0.55
N ASN A 944 15.92 21.20 0.18
CA ASN A 944 15.74 22.20 -0.87
C ASN A 944 14.47 23.07 -0.69
N ILE A 945 14.32 23.66 0.49
CA ILE A 945 13.22 24.57 0.82
C ILE A 945 13.73 26.00 0.71
N SER A 946 13.14 26.81 -0.16
CA SER A 946 13.41 28.24 -0.24
C SER A 946 12.41 29.00 0.62
N ILE A 947 12.87 29.76 1.62
CA ILE A 947 11.99 30.55 2.50
C ILE A 947 12.36 32.02 2.35
N THR A 948 11.38 32.83 1.96
CA THR A 948 11.55 34.28 1.76
C THR A 948 10.37 35.04 2.35
N SER A 949 10.59 36.28 2.79
CA SER A 949 9.53 37.20 3.23
C SER A 949 8.66 36.72 4.42
N THR A 950 9.23 35.96 5.35
CA THR A 950 8.54 35.40 6.55
C THR A 950 8.93 36.12 7.84
N LEU A 951 8.09 36.10 8.89
CA LEU A 951 8.48 36.65 10.22
C LEU A 951 9.59 35.82 10.87
N ASP A 952 9.40 34.50 11.00
CA ASP A 952 10.47 33.56 11.35
C ASP A 952 10.57 32.45 10.32
N SER A 953 11.78 31.99 10.01
CA SER A 953 11.96 30.93 9.02
C SER A 953 11.49 29.57 9.54
N ILE A 954 11.92 29.18 10.75
CA ILE A 954 11.64 27.86 11.34
C ILE A 954 11.35 28.04 12.83
N TYR A 955 10.26 27.44 13.31
CA TYR A 955 9.92 27.35 14.73
C TYR A 955 9.58 25.90 15.10
N VAL A 956 10.27 25.39 16.13
CA VAL A 956 10.04 24.06 16.67
C VAL A 956 9.81 24.18 18.17
N TYR A 957 8.66 23.68 18.64
CA TYR A 957 8.32 23.64 20.05
C TYR A 957 7.79 22.25 20.42
N GLY A 958 8.62 21.53 21.18
CA GLY A 958 8.28 20.24 21.78
C GLY A 958 7.89 20.37 23.25
N LEU A 959 7.54 19.24 23.85
CA LEU A 959 7.32 19.11 25.29
C LEU A 959 8.60 18.61 25.95
N SER A 960 8.99 19.20 27.08
CA SER A 960 10.05 18.62 27.92
C SER A 960 9.54 17.32 28.54
N SER A 961 10.33 16.26 28.40
CA SER A 961 10.12 14.94 29.01
C SER A 961 9.79 14.99 30.50
#